data_AF-A0A7Y2ATA1-F1
#
_entry.id   AF-A0A7Y2ATA1-F1
#
_cell.length_a   1.000
_cell.length_b   1.000
_cell.length_c   1.000
_cell.angle_alpha   90.00
_cell.angle_beta   90.00
_cell.angle_gamma   90.00
#
_symmetry.space_group_name_H-M   'P 1'
#
loop_
_entity.id
_entity.type
_entity.pdbx_description
1 polymer ?
#
loop_
_entity_poly.entity_id
_entity_poly.type
_entity_poly.pdbx_seq_one_letter_code
_entity_poly.pdbx_strand_id
1 'polypeptide(L)'
;MKQLLKHANKIYLFVFAIAFLGCEDADNIFPTVTSNFTYTANEGTVTFINISEDARTYAWNFGDGSSSTINNPIKTYAESGTYTVTLTASNDAGASDTSQSEVVVTITEAPPTGGGDPEVATSLPIDFESNETLSGVFEEGDGVTGGPIANPDQMGINTSDTVYEFNKATGAAWYSGLFQIFPSDMDLSATQSFTFKIWSPKAGINVRMQLEKEDGSGGPTVIVDQTLATANEWVSLTYDFSGVVNTSDAYDKIVIFPDFDDIGQPAGDGSVYYLDDIEQGDGAGGGGGPTVATSFPIGFEANETLSGVFEEGDGVTGVPIANPDTNGNSSATVYEFTKATGAAWYSGLFQIFPSDIDLSTTQAFTFKIWSPKAGINVRLQLEKEGGGPVTYQLDQTLATANTWVELTYDFSGIVDPADGYDKIVIFPDFDDVGQPAGDGSIYYIDDIEQGAGSGGGTPPTAATALPVTFESNETLSGVFEEGDGVTGVPIANPDTNGNSSATVYEFTKATGAAWYSGMFNVFASDFDAGAGTTFKAKIWSPKAGINVRLQLEKEGNQGPIVTYSVDQTLATANTWVEMTFDFSGTALNLADGYDKIVIFPDFDDVGQPAGDGSIYYVDDIVQEAGGGGGTPPTVATSFPIDFETNTTLSGVFEEGDGVTGVPIANPDTNGNSSATVYEFTKATGAAWYSGLFQVFPSDIDLNAGQSFTFKIWSPKAGINVRMQLEKEGGGGGPTVFVDQTLATANTWVELTYDFSGVVNTADAYDKFVIFPEFDDVGQPAGDGSVYYLDDMAQNAPTGPPTVATSFPIDFETNTTLSGVFEEGDGVTGVPIANPDTNGNSSATVFEFNKATGAAWYSGLFQIFPSDIDLSSSQSFTFKIWSPKAGINVRMQLEKEGGGGGPTVFVDQTLATANTWVELTYDFSGVVNTSDSYDKFVVFPEFDDVGQPAGDGSIYYLDDFDQAAGGGGGGTEPSLPLGFENGETLIAFDGGAFATNVSNPDSNGNTSANVLQFNKVVGSAWYSGVVFDETLRTTPIIDLANGTVFTIKIWSPNAGIDVRFQLEGGAAPAYEVFQTVATANEWVTLTFDFTSQVNATDTYPRFSIFPDFDASNQVDVTVESIYYIDDIIQQ
;
A
#
# COMPACT_ATOMS: atom_id res chain seq x y z
N MET A 1 46.20 25.19 -20.54
CA MET A 1 45.68 24.64 -21.83
C MET A 1 45.80 25.74 -22.90
N LYS A 2 45.73 25.51 -24.22
CA LYS A 2 45.71 24.26 -25.01
C LYS A 2 47.11 23.85 -25.57
N GLN A 3 48.09 24.75 -25.63
CA GLN A 3 49.46 24.49 -26.18
C GLN A 3 50.25 23.36 -25.48
N LEU A 4 49.88 22.98 -24.26
CA LEU A 4 50.44 21.82 -23.56
C LEU A 4 50.00 20.47 -24.17
N LEU A 5 48.83 20.40 -24.82
CA LEU A 5 48.41 19.20 -25.57
C LEU A 5 49.12 19.06 -26.93
N LYS A 6 49.82 20.09 -27.43
CA LYS A 6 50.56 20.02 -28.71
C LYS A 6 51.92 19.35 -28.63
N HIS A 7 52.40 18.99 -27.43
CA HIS A 7 53.75 18.47 -27.21
C HIS A 7 53.82 16.99 -26.84
N ALA A 8 52.69 16.33 -26.55
CA ALA A 8 52.63 14.87 -26.36
C ALA A 8 52.84 14.08 -27.67
N ASN A 9 52.32 14.58 -28.80
CA ASN A 9 52.36 13.89 -30.10
C ASN A 9 53.73 13.83 -30.81
N LYS A 10 54.83 14.23 -30.16
CA LYS A 10 56.18 14.21 -30.77
C LYS A 10 57.17 13.25 -30.13
N ILE A 11 56.81 12.61 -29.01
CA ILE A 11 57.68 11.65 -28.31
C ILE A 11 57.46 10.23 -28.86
N TYR A 12 56.21 9.82 -29.08
CA TYR A 12 55.89 8.50 -29.69
C TYR A 12 56.51 8.31 -31.09
N LEU A 13 56.50 9.35 -31.92
CA LEU A 13 57.03 9.26 -33.29
C LEU A 13 58.57 9.11 -33.35
N PHE A 14 59.29 9.41 -32.26
CA PHE A 14 60.75 9.32 -32.21
C PHE A 14 61.23 7.94 -31.70
N VAL A 15 60.43 7.26 -30.88
CA VAL A 15 60.69 5.88 -30.43
C VAL A 15 60.44 4.87 -31.57
N PHE A 16 59.43 5.12 -32.41
CA PHE A 16 59.08 4.24 -33.54
C PHE A 16 60.13 4.22 -34.68
N ALA A 17 61.01 5.23 -34.75
CA ALA A 17 61.95 5.42 -35.86
C ALA A 17 63.34 4.81 -35.63
N ILE A 18 63.66 4.32 -34.42
CA ILE A 18 65.01 3.83 -34.06
C ILE A 18 65.13 2.29 -34.15
N ALA A 19 64.01 1.58 -34.35
CA ALA A 19 63.99 0.11 -34.46
C ALA A 19 64.36 -0.46 -35.85
N PHE A 20 64.63 0.38 -36.86
CA PHE A 20 64.62 -0.03 -38.28
C PHE A 20 65.97 0.00 -39.04
N LEU A 21 67.12 0.12 -38.36
CA LEU A 21 68.44 0.16 -39.02
C LEU A 21 69.52 -0.62 -38.23
N GLY A 22 69.71 -1.91 -38.53
CA GLY A 22 70.86 -2.70 -38.07
C GLY A 22 70.87 -4.19 -38.46
N CYS A 23 71.85 -4.59 -39.30
CA CYS A 23 72.17 -5.95 -39.82
C CYS A 23 71.06 -6.68 -40.61
N GLU A 24 71.20 -7.00 -41.90
CA GLU A 24 72.24 -7.76 -42.65
C GLU A 24 72.27 -9.28 -42.35
N ASP A 25 71.56 -10.01 -43.21
CA ASP A 25 71.75 -11.39 -43.71
C ASP A 25 72.43 -12.42 -42.79
N ALA A 26 71.58 -13.14 -42.05
CA ALA A 26 71.76 -14.58 -41.85
C ALA A 26 70.76 -15.32 -42.76
N ASP A 27 71.16 -16.45 -43.35
CA ASP A 27 70.30 -17.28 -44.22
C ASP A 27 69.01 -17.68 -43.47
N ASN A 28 67.93 -16.95 -43.72
CA ASN A 28 66.63 -17.27 -43.15
C ASN A 28 66.05 -18.45 -43.94
N ILE A 29 66.33 -19.66 -43.47
CA ILE A 29 65.54 -20.84 -43.83
C ILE A 29 64.14 -20.56 -43.28
N PHE A 30 63.28 -19.97 -44.12
CA PHE A 30 61.88 -19.79 -43.77
C PHE A 30 61.30 -21.17 -43.45
N PRO A 31 60.61 -21.32 -42.30
CA PRO A 31 60.15 -22.62 -41.87
C PRO A 31 59.18 -23.18 -42.92
N THR A 32 59.51 -24.37 -43.42
CA THR A 32 58.72 -25.05 -44.44
C THR A 32 57.46 -25.60 -43.79
N VAL A 33 56.32 -25.02 -44.15
CA VAL A 33 55.02 -25.56 -43.74
C VAL A 33 54.95 -27.04 -44.12
N THR A 34 54.54 -27.88 -43.18
CA THR A 34 54.17 -29.27 -43.45
C THR A 34 52.70 -29.42 -43.09
N SER A 35 51.85 -29.54 -44.09
CA SER A 35 50.40 -29.66 -43.89
C SER A 35 50.04 -31.10 -43.54
N ASN A 36 49.20 -31.29 -42.53
CA ASN A 36 48.67 -32.60 -42.17
C ASN A 36 47.42 -32.47 -41.29
N PHE A 37 46.58 -33.50 -41.30
CA PHE A 37 45.40 -33.57 -40.45
C PHE A 37 45.03 -35.01 -40.05
N THR A 38 44.29 -35.13 -38.95
CA THR A 38 43.53 -36.32 -38.61
C THR A 38 42.03 -35.98 -38.60
N TYR A 39 41.18 -37.00 -38.52
CA TYR A 39 39.73 -36.81 -38.45
C TYR A 39 39.08 -37.90 -37.60
N THR A 40 37.85 -37.63 -37.14
CA THR A 40 36.95 -38.63 -36.56
C THR A 40 35.58 -38.45 -37.20
N ALA A 41 35.00 -39.53 -37.69
CA ALA A 41 33.72 -39.54 -38.39
C ALA A 41 32.68 -40.31 -37.57
N ASN A 42 31.50 -39.73 -37.39
CA ASN A 42 30.34 -40.35 -36.78
C ASN A 42 29.09 -39.96 -37.59
N GLU A 43 28.36 -40.95 -38.10
CA GLU A 43 27.04 -40.81 -38.77
C GLU A 43 26.84 -39.53 -39.59
N GLY A 44 27.58 -39.40 -40.70
CA GLY A 44 27.52 -38.22 -41.59
C GLY A 44 28.40 -37.03 -41.18
N THR A 45 28.68 -36.86 -39.89
CA THR A 45 29.47 -35.73 -39.35
C THR A 45 30.93 -36.11 -39.13
N VAL A 46 31.84 -35.25 -39.58
CA VAL A 46 33.29 -35.45 -39.49
C VAL A 46 33.95 -34.25 -38.83
N THR A 47 34.64 -34.50 -37.72
CA THR A 47 35.49 -33.52 -37.04
C THR A 47 36.92 -33.66 -37.54
N PHE A 48 37.49 -32.56 -38.04
CA PHE A 48 38.86 -32.50 -38.55
C PHE A 48 39.78 -31.82 -37.54
N ILE A 49 40.92 -32.46 -37.27
CA ILE A 49 41.95 -31.95 -36.36
C ILE A 49 43.20 -31.64 -37.18
N ASN A 50 43.56 -30.37 -37.23
CA ASN A 50 44.75 -29.89 -37.88
C ASN A 50 45.99 -30.21 -37.06
N ILE A 51 46.96 -30.86 -37.69
CA ILE A 51 48.28 -31.16 -37.11
C ILE A 51 49.39 -30.67 -38.03
N SER A 52 49.14 -29.55 -38.74
CA SER A 52 50.11 -28.93 -39.65
C SER A 52 51.17 -28.16 -38.87
N GLU A 53 52.44 -28.41 -39.20
CA GLU A 53 53.58 -27.75 -38.57
C GLU A 53 53.97 -26.47 -39.33
N ASP A 54 54.43 -25.47 -38.57
CA ASP A 54 54.89 -24.15 -39.05
C ASP A 54 53.89 -23.31 -39.88
N ALA A 55 52.60 -23.65 -39.83
CA ALA A 55 51.50 -22.93 -40.45
C ALA A 55 50.79 -21.92 -39.51
N ARG A 56 50.05 -20.98 -40.09
CA ARG A 56 49.22 -19.97 -39.40
C ARG A 56 47.86 -19.73 -40.04
N THR A 57 47.70 -20.04 -41.32
CA THR A 57 46.43 -19.95 -42.04
C THR A 57 46.13 -21.26 -42.74
N TYR A 58 44.84 -21.57 -42.84
CA TYR A 58 44.37 -22.88 -43.29
C TYR A 58 43.22 -22.69 -44.29
N ALA A 59 43.18 -23.55 -45.31
CA ALA A 59 42.09 -23.62 -46.27
C ALA A 59 41.76 -25.09 -46.52
N TRP A 60 40.58 -25.49 -46.08
CA TRP A 60 40.00 -26.81 -46.24
C TRP A 60 39.08 -26.85 -47.45
N ASN A 61 39.13 -27.94 -48.21
CA ASN A 61 38.10 -28.33 -49.16
C ASN A 61 37.65 -29.74 -48.80
N PHE A 62 36.35 -29.92 -48.55
CA PHE A 62 35.82 -31.16 -47.99
C PHE A 62 35.48 -32.23 -49.05
N GLY A 63 35.72 -31.95 -50.33
CA GLY A 63 35.51 -32.90 -51.44
C GLY A 63 34.08 -32.97 -51.97
N ASP A 64 33.11 -32.39 -51.26
CA ASP A 64 31.71 -32.24 -51.68
C ASP A 64 31.41 -30.89 -52.39
N GLY A 65 32.43 -30.05 -52.53
CA GLY A 65 32.33 -28.69 -53.06
C GLY A 65 32.30 -27.59 -51.99
N SER A 66 32.16 -27.94 -50.71
CA SER A 66 32.24 -26.99 -49.59
C SER A 66 33.69 -26.80 -49.09
N SER A 67 33.92 -25.70 -48.38
CA SER A 67 35.25 -25.29 -47.90
C SER A 67 35.18 -24.53 -46.58
N SER A 68 36.30 -24.47 -45.84
CA SER A 68 36.41 -23.72 -44.58
C SER A 68 37.83 -23.17 -44.39
N THR A 69 37.99 -22.14 -43.57
CA THR A 69 39.30 -21.60 -43.15
C THR A 69 39.55 -21.74 -41.64
N ILE A 70 38.61 -22.37 -40.91
CA ILE A 70 38.73 -22.67 -39.49
C ILE A 70 39.86 -23.67 -39.28
N ASN A 71 40.60 -23.57 -38.16
CA ASN A 71 41.73 -24.45 -37.88
C ASN A 71 41.29 -25.92 -37.80
N ASN A 72 40.35 -26.23 -36.90
CA ASN A 72 39.77 -27.56 -36.68
C ASN A 72 38.26 -27.53 -37.02
N PRO A 73 37.85 -27.68 -38.29
CA PRO A 73 36.45 -27.60 -38.67
C PRO A 73 35.69 -28.90 -38.39
N ILE A 74 34.39 -28.76 -38.09
CA ILE A 74 33.41 -29.86 -38.11
C ILE A 74 32.61 -29.73 -39.42
N LYS A 75 32.34 -30.85 -40.08
CA LYS A 75 31.65 -30.89 -41.38
C LYS A 75 30.72 -32.09 -41.47
N THR A 76 29.44 -31.82 -41.65
CA THR A 76 28.42 -32.83 -41.98
C THR A 76 28.28 -32.99 -43.49
N TYR A 77 28.25 -34.24 -43.94
CA TYR A 77 28.03 -34.63 -45.34
C TYR A 77 26.60 -35.16 -45.49
N ALA A 78 25.92 -34.74 -46.56
CA ALA A 78 24.52 -35.10 -46.80
C ALA A 78 24.31 -36.51 -47.36
N GLU A 79 25.34 -37.16 -47.90
CA GLU A 79 25.27 -38.49 -48.49
C GLU A 79 26.41 -39.38 -47.95
N SER A 80 26.15 -40.69 -47.85
CA SER A 80 27.21 -41.68 -47.62
C SER A 80 28.18 -41.69 -48.80
N GLY A 81 29.48 -41.57 -48.55
CA GLY A 81 30.47 -41.51 -49.62
C GLY A 81 31.91 -41.43 -49.14
N THR A 82 32.85 -41.63 -50.07
CA THR A 82 34.27 -41.36 -49.84
C THR A 82 34.61 -40.00 -50.42
N TYR A 83 35.01 -39.05 -49.56
CA TYR A 83 35.32 -37.69 -49.93
C TYR A 83 36.82 -37.42 -49.82
N THR A 84 37.44 -36.85 -50.86
CA THR A 84 38.86 -36.46 -50.83
C THR A 84 39.01 -35.10 -50.18
N VAL A 85 39.26 -35.08 -48.88
CA VAL A 85 39.45 -33.85 -48.11
C VAL A 85 40.85 -33.32 -48.32
N THR A 86 40.96 -32.02 -48.61
CA THR A 86 42.21 -31.31 -48.86
C THR A 86 42.41 -30.22 -47.82
N LEU A 87 43.58 -30.19 -47.18
CA LEU A 87 44.03 -29.08 -46.33
C LEU A 87 45.23 -28.41 -46.97
N THR A 88 45.08 -27.14 -47.34
CA THR A 88 46.21 -26.26 -47.65
C THR A 88 46.54 -25.44 -46.41
N ALA A 89 47.75 -25.61 -45.88
CA ALA A 89 48.25 -24.84 -44.75
C ALA A 89 49.31 -23.84 -45.26
N SER A 90 49.37 -22.64 -44.67
CA SER A 90 50.28 -21.56 -45.10
C SER A 90 50.74 -20.71 -43.93
N ASN A 91 51.86 -19.99 -44.09
CA ASN A 91 52.40 -19.10 -43.05
C ASN A 91 52.71 -17.68 -43.55
N ASP A 92 52.93 -16.76 -42.60
CA ASP A 92 53.14 -15.33 -42.84
C ASP A 92 54.39 -15.02 -43.70
N ALA A 93 55.30 -15.99 -43.86
CA ALA A 93 56.45 -15.89 -44.76
C ALA A 93 56.13 -16.27 -46.22
N GLY A 94 54.89 -16.67 -46.51
CA GLY A 94 54.43 -17.07 -47.85
C GLY A 94 54.79 -18.51 -48.23
N ALA A 95 55.26 -19.33 -47.30
CA ALA A 95 55.39 -20.76 -47.52
C ALA A 95 54.03 -21.45 -47.34
N SER A 96 53.76 -22.46 -48.16
CA SER A 96 52.52 -23.25 -48.13
C SER A 96 52.77 -24.69 -48.50
N ASP A 97 51.95 -25.59 -47.96
CA ASP A 97 51.92 -27.00 -48.30
C ASP A 97 50.48 -27.52 -48.33
N THR A 98 50.24 -28.68 -48.97
CA THR A 98 48.90 -29.23 -49.16
C THR A 98 48.85 -30.74 -48.96
N SER A 99 47.95 -31.19 -48.08
CA SER A 99 47.73 -32.59 -47.72
C SER A 99 46.32 -33.02 -48.13
N GLN A 100 46.18 -34.30 -48.49
CA GLN A 100 44.92 -34.89 -48.89
C GLN A 100 44.73 -36.24 -48.23
N SER A 101 43.49 -36.53 -47.81
CA SER A 101 43.10 -37.83 -47.28
C SER A 101 41.70 -38.20 -47.75
N GLU A 102 41.46 -39.49 -48.00
CA GLU A 102 40.12 -40.01 -48.29
C GLU A 102 39.40 -40.28 -46.97
N VAL A 103 38.28 -39.58 -46.78
CA VAL A 103 37.39 -39.72 -45.62
C VAL A 103 36.20 -40.55 -46.07
N VAL A 104 36.03 -41.74 -45.48
CA VAL A 104 34.84 -42.56 -45.70
C VAL A 104 33.78 -42.12 -44.70
N VAL A 105 32.68 -41.59 -45.21
CA VAL A 105 31.50 -41.21 -44.42
C VAL A 105 30.42 -42.24 -44.66
N THR A 106 29.97 -42.87 -43.58
CA THR A 106 28.83 -43.79 -43.58
C THR A 106 27.70 -43.12 -42.81
N ILE A 107 26.57 -42.95 -43.46
CA ILE A 107 25.28 -42.60 -42.88
C ILE A 107 24.45 -43.88 -42.90
N THR A 108 24.16 -44.44 -41.73
CA THR A 108 23.32 -45.61 -41.59
C THR A 108 21.86 -45.21 -41.72
N GLU A 109 21.28 -45.35 -42.91
CA GLU A 109 19.81 -45.33 -43.04
C GLU A 109 19.20 -46.39 -42.12
N ALA A 110 18.27 -45.96 -41.25
CA ALA A 110 17.53 -46.85 -40.39
C ALA A 110 16.76 -47.90 -41.21
N PRO A 111 16.50 -49.11 -40.67
CA PRO A 111 15.69 -50.10 -41.37
C PRO A 111 14.29 -49.51 -41.66
N PRO A 112 13.68 -49.77 -42.83
CA PRO A 112 12.34 -49.29 -43.12
C PRO A 112 11.29 -50.06 -42.31
N THR A 113 11.10 -49.64 -41.05
CA THR A 113 9.85 -49.82 -40.31
C THR A 113 8.77 -48.98 -41.00
N GLY A 114 7.57 -49.55 -41.12
CA GLY A 114 6.62 -49.10 -42.12
C GLY A 114 5.83 -47.85 -41.73
N GLY A 115 6.10 -46.74 -42.40
CA GLY A 115 5.07 -45.85 -42.95
C GLY A 115 4.14 -45.14 -41.96
N GLY A 116 4.70 -44.27 -41.14
CA GLY A 116 4.15 -42.94 -40.90
C GLY A 116 5.10 -41.89 -41.52
N ASP A 117 4.56 -40.79 -42.05
CA ASP A 117 5.28 -39.51 -41.90
C ASP A 117 5.37 -39.24 -40.38
N PRO A 118 6.39 -38.52 -39.87
CA PRO A 118 6.34 -38.07 -38.50
C PRO A 118 5.06 -37.25 -38.31
N GLU A 119 4.25 -37.63 -37.31
CA GLU A 119 2.95 -37.01 -37.12
C GLU A 119 3.19 -35.64 -36.48
N VAL A 120 2.63 -34.59 -37.08
CA VAL A 120 2.68 -33.26 -36.46
C VAL A 120 1.80 -33.32 -35.22
N ALA A 121 2.31 -32.91 -34.06
CA ALA A 121 1.58 -33.00 -32.79
C ALA A 121 0.19 -32.34 -32.88
N THR A 122 -0.88 -33.11 -32.70
CA THR A 122 -2.26 -32.61 -32.85
C THR A 122 -2.95 -32.26 -31.52
N SER A 123 -2.29 -32.55 -30.40
CA SER A 123 -2.70 -32.22 -29.04
C SER A 123 -1.47 -32.18 -28.13
N LEU A 124 -1.67 -31.77 -26.88
CA LEU A 124 -0.74 -32.03 -25.76
C LEU A 124 -1.15 -33.33 -25.04
N PRO A 125 -0.24 -34.00 -24.31
CA PRO A 125 1.20 -33.71 -24.21
C PRO A 125 1.95 -33.98 -25.53
N ILE A 126 3.19 -33.49 -25.61
CA ILE A 126 4.17 -33.78 -26.65
C ILE A 126 5.39 -34.38 -25.95
N ASP A 127 5.60 -35.67 -26.14
CA ASP A 127 6.63 -36.48 -25.47
C ASP A 127 7.76 -36.93 -26.43
N PHE A 128 7.61 -36.67 -27.73
CA PHE A 128 8.52 -37.09 -28.80
C PHE A 128 8.74 -38.62 -28.96
N GLU A 129 8.28 -39.46 -28.03
CA GLU A 129 8.36 -40.92 -28.09
C GLU A 129 7.38 -41.54 -29.07
N SER A 130 6.27 -40.85 -29.34
CA SER A 130 5.29 -41.27 -30.35
C SER A 130 5.73 -40.95 -31.80
N ASN A 131 6.96 -40.44 -31.99
CA ASN A 131 7.52 -39.93 -33.26
C ASN A 131 6.77 -38.67 -33.76
N GLU A 132 6.38 -37.83 -32.80
CA GLU A 132 5.87 -36.47 -32.99
C GLU A 132 6.92 -35.53 -33.61
N THR A 133 6.46 -34.56 -34.39
CA THR A 133 7.29 -33.42 -34.82
C THR A 133 6.58 -32.08 -34.65
N LEU A 134 7.39 -31.07 -34.35
CA LEU A 134 6.93 -29.68 -34.24
C LEU A 134 6.79 -29.05 -35.63
N SER A 135 5.67 -28.35 -35.84
CA SER A 135 5.21 -27.96 -37.19
C SER A 135 6.03 -26.87 -37.89
N GLY A 136 6.97 -26.20 -37.21
CA GLY A 136 7.78 -25.17 -37.85
C GLY A 136 9.08 -24.80 -37.13
N VAL A 137 10.18 -25.01 -37.85
CA VAL A 137 11.45 -24.30 -37.62
C VAL A 137 11.31 -22.94 -38.31
N PHE A 138 11.37 -21.84 -37.55
CA PHE A 138 10.94 -20.51 -37.97
C PHE A 138 11.52 -20.00 -39.31
N GLU A 139 10.63 -19.49 -40.19
CA GLU A 139 10.98 -18.44 -41.16
C GLU A 139 10.62 -17.05 -40.58
N GLU A 140 11.58 -16.42 -39.90
CA GLU A 140 11.93 -14.98 -40.04
C GLU A 140 13.14 -14.65 -39.13
N GLY A 141 14.23 -15.41 -39.29
CA GLY A 141 15.46 -15.25 -38.50
C GLY A 141 16.41 -16.43 -38.65
N ASP A 142 17.08 -16.52 -39.82
CA ASP A 142 17.99 -17.61 -40.18
C ASP A 142 18.95 -17.99 -39.03
N GLY A 143 18.90 -19.24 -38.56
CA GLY A 143 19.88 -19.75 -37.59
C GLY A 143 19.43 -20.83 -36.61
N VAL A 144 18.22 -21.37 -36.69
CA VAL A 144 17.79 -22.50 -35.85
C VAL A 144 17.66 -23.77 -36.69
N THR A 145 18.10 -24.90 -36.12
CA THR A 145 17.86 -26.25 -36.64
C THR A 145 17.54 -27.21 -35.50
N GLY A 146 16.72 -28.22 -35.74
CA GLY A 146 16.33 -29.14 -34.67
C GLY A 146 15.49 -30.31 -35.15
N GLY A 147 15.19 -31.21 -34.22
CA GLY A 147 14.38 -32.41 -34.46
C GLY A 147 14.47 -33.41 -33.30
N PRO A 148 13.58 -34.41 -33.26
CA PRO A 148 13.69 -35.53 -32.32
C PRO A 148 15.02 -36.28 -32.52
N ILE A 149 15.76 -36.48 -31.43
CA ILE A 149 16.99 -37.27 -31.36
C ILE A 149 16.92 -38.22 -30.15
N ALA A 150 17.81 -39.22 -30.11
CA ALA A 150 18.00 -40.00 -28.89
C ALA A 150 18.51 -39.09 -27.75
N ASN A 151 17.92 -39.21 -26.57
CA ASN A 151 18.24 -38.37 -25.42
C ASN A 151 19.75 -38.42 -25.08
N PRO A 152 20.49 -37.29 -25.17
CA PRO A 152 21.93 -37.28 -24.94
C PRO A 152 22.31 -37.37 -23.46
N ASP A 153 21.35 -37.14 -22.55
CA ASP A 153 21.55 -37.12 -21.10
C ASP A 153 20.32 -37.71 -20.38
N GLN A 154 20.25 -39.04 -20.29
CA GLN A 154 19.17 -39.77 -19.59
C GLN A 154 19.36 -39.79 -18.06
N MET A 155 19.88 -38.71 -17.47
CA MET A 155 20.10 -38.57 -16.02
C MET A 155 19.24 -37.43 -15.44
N GLY A 156 18.87 -37.55 -14.16
CA GLY A 156 17.98 -36.60 -13.50
C GLY A 156 16.51 -36.83 -13.85
N ILE A 157 15.74 -35.74 -14.00
CA ILE A 157 14.28 -35.77 -14.14
C ILE A 157 13.76 -36.19 -15.53
N ASN A 158 14.64 -36.29 -16.53
CA ASN A 158 14.31 -36.76 -17.86
C ASN A 158 15.07 -38.07 -18.15
N THR A 159 14.31 -39.15 -18.27
CA THR A 159 14.80 -40.48 -18.63
C THR A 159 14.25 -40.98 -19.97
N SER A 160 13.62 -40.11 -20.75
CA SER A 160 13.06 -40.42 -22.08
C SER A 160 14.13 -40.96 -23.01
N ASP A 161 13.76 -41.85 -23.93
CA ASP A 161 14.62 -42.36 -25.00
C ASP A 161 14.79 -41.32 -26.12
N THR A 162 13.78 -40.46 -26.35
CA THR A 162 13.74 -39.45 -27.42
C THR A 162 13.48 -38.05 -26.85
N VAL A 163 14.20 -37.03 -27.34
CA VAL A 163 13.98 -35.61 -26.98
C VAL A 163 14.13 -34.71 -28.19
N TYR A 164 13.58 -33.50 -28.17
CA TYR A 164 13.77 -32.53 -29.26
C TYR A 164 15.06 -31.73 -29.09
N GLU A 165 16.01 -31.90 -30.03
CA GLU A 165 17.19 -31.03 -30.11
C GLU A 165 16.84 -29.69 -30.72
N PHE A 166 17.23 -28.60 -30.05
CA PHE A 166 17.10 -27.21 -30.51
C PHE A 166 18.49 -26.55 -30.59
N ASN A 167 19.03 -26.43 -31.81
CA ASN A 167 20.31 -25.77 -32.06
C ASN A 167 20.07 -24.27 -32.34
N LYS A 168 20.53 -23.37 -31.47
CA LYS A 168 20.51 -21.91 -31.68
C LYS A 168 21.87 -21.45 -32.23
N ALA A 169 22.05 -21.55 -33.55
CA ALA A 169 23.35 -21.40 -34.21
C ALA A 169 24.00 -20.02 -33.97
N THR A 170 25.33 -19.96 -34.12
CA THR A 170 26.07 -18.70 -33.96
C THR A 170 25.61 -17.66 -34.98
N GLY A 171 24.95 -16.59 -34.53
CA GLY A 171 24.35 -15.57 -35.39
C GLY A 171 22.82 -15.59 -35.48
N ALA A 172 22.15 -16.60 -34.91
CA ALA A 172 20.67 -16.66 -34.83
C ALA A 172 20.10 -15.44 -34.09
N ALA A 173 18.84 -15.09 -34.37
CA ALA A 173 18.22 -13.98 -33.64
C ALA A 173 17.98 -14.36 -32.16
N TRP A 174 18.01 -13.37 -31.28
CA TRP A 174 17.66 -13.53 -29.86
C TRP A 174 16.22 -14.07 -29.70
N TYR A 175 15.31 -13.64 -30.58
CA TYR A 175 13.93 -14.13 -30.71
C TYR A 175 13.77 -15.39 -31.59
N SER A 176 14.83 -16.11 -31.97
CA SER A 176 14.64 -17.39 -32.66
C SER A 176 14.19 -18.47 -31.66
N GLY A 177 13.02 -19.06 -31.91
CA GLY A 177 12.39 -20.12 -31.10
C GLY A 177 11.95 -21.34 -31.91
N LEU A 178 11.05 -22.13 -31.35
CA LEU A 178 10.34 -23.26 -31.96
C LEU A 178 8.83 -23.12 -31.74
N PHE A 179 7.97 -23.67 -32.61
CA PHE A 179 6.51 -23.61 -32.41
C PHE A 179 5.77 -24.88 -32.81
N GLN A 180 4.58 -25.05 -32.23
CA GLN A 180 3.57 -26.01 -32.64
C GLN A 180 2.24 -25.32 -32.89
N ILE A 181 1.55 -25.68 -33.99
CA ILE A 181 0.17 -25.24 -34.30
C ILE A 181 -0.74 -26.46 -34.21
N PHE A 182 -1.70 -26.42 -33.30
CA PHE A 182 -2.70 -27.45 -33.12
C PHE A 182 -3.87 -27.26 -34.11
N PRO A 183 -4.55 -28.35 -34.54
CA PRO A 183 -5.68 -28.28 -35.46
C PRO A 183 -6.98 -27.72 -34.83
N SER A 184 -6.96 -27.44 -33.52
CA SER A 184 -8.07 -26.88 -32.74
C SER A 184 -7.53 -26.03 -31.59
N ASP A 185 -8.35 -25.09 -31.11
CA ASP A 185 -8.03 -24.26 -29.95
C ASP A 185 -7.80 -25.11 -28.69
N MET A 186 -6.84 -24.71 -27.85
CA MET A 186 -6.54 -25.33 -26.56
C MET A 186 -7.65 -25.03 -25.53
N ASP A 187 -7.98 -26.00 -24.68
CA ASP A 187 -9.00 -25.83 -23.64
C ASP A 187 -8.40 -25.23 -22.37
N LEU A 188 -8.36 -23.89 -22.31
CA LEU A 188 -7.83 -23.13 -21.17
C LEU A 188 -8.86 -22.98 -20.03
N SER A 189 -10.00 -23.71 -20.06
CA SER A 189 -11.06 -23.56 -19.04
C SER A 189 -10.81 -24.36 -17.76
N ALA A 190 -10.00 -25.42 -17.82
CA ALA A 190 -9.64 -26.26 -16.68
C ALA A 190 -8.32 -25.87 -16.02
N THR A 191 -7.29 -25.56 -16.83
CA THR A 191 -6.00 -25.04 -16.37
C THR A 191 -5.39 -24.10 -17.41
N GLN A 192 -4.69 -23.06 -16.93
CA GLN A 192 -3.86 -22.16 -17.75
C GLN A 192 -2.36 -22.39 -17.49
N SER A 193 -1.99 -23.45 -16.78
CA SER A 193 -0.60 -23.85 -16.55
C SER A 193 -0.08 -24.76 -17.67
N PHE A 194 1.21 -24.66 -17.97
CA PHE A 194 1.92 -25.51 -18.92
C PHE A 194 3.30 -25.86 -18.36
N THR A 195 3.70 -27.13 -18.44
CA THR A 195 5.04 -27.60 -18.09
C THR A 195 5.81 -28.08 -19.32
N PHE A 196 7.14 -27.95 -19.28
CA PHE A 196 8.04 -28.74 -20.11
C PHE A 196 9.43 -28.88 -19.48
N LYS A 197 10.14 -29.95 -19.83
CA LYS A 197 11.52 -30.18 -19.40
C LYS A 197 12.49 -29.58 -20.40
N ILE A 198 13.51 -28.87 -19.89
CA ILE A 198 14.59 -28.32 -20.69
C ILE A 198 15.96 -28.71 -20.14
N TRP A 199 16.86 -29.12 -21.03
CA TRP A 199 18.29 -29.21 -20.76
C TRP A 199 18.99 -28.04 -21.46
N SER A 200 19.86 -27.35 -20.73
CA SER A 200 20.60 -26.18 -21.23
C SER A 200 22.06 -26.22 -20.79
N PRO A 201 23.02 -25.87 -21.66
CA PRO A 201 24.43 -25.70 -21.29
C PRO A 201 24.68 -24.39 -20.50
N LYS A 202 23.64 -23.57 -20.26
CA LYS A 202 23.70 -22.26 -19.60
C LYS A 202 22.68 -22.12 -18.47
N ALA A 203 23.11 -21.40 -17.43
CA ALA A 203 22.31 -20.95 -16.29
C ALA A 203 22.08 -19.43 -16.37
N GLY A 204 21.03 -18.95 -15.73
CA GLY A 204 20.63 -17.53 -15.69
C GLY A 204 20.08 -17.02 -17.03
N ILE A 205 19.62 -17.91 -17.91
CA ILE A 205 18.99 -17.55 -19.19
C ILE A 205 17.48 -17.42 -19.01
N ASN A 206 16.84 -16.52 -19.75
CA ASN A 206 15.38 -16.52 -19.84
C ASN A 206 14.93 -17.50 -20.92
N VAL A 207 13.88 -18.23 -20.61
CA VAL A 207 13.16 -19.12 -21.51
C VAL A 207 11.73 -18.60 -21.57
N ARG A 208 11.29 -18.22 -22.77
CA ARG A 208 9.98 -17.60 -23.00
C ARG A 208 9.01 -18.63 -23.56
N MET A 209 7.79 -18.69 -23.04
CA MET A 209 6.66 -19.34 -23.69
C MET A 209 5.64 -18.30 -24.14
N GLN A 210 5.02 -18.52 -25.29
CA GLN A 210 3.91 -17.73 -25.80
C GLN A 210 2.77 -18.63 -26.28
N LEU A 211 1.54 -18.21 -25.99
CA LEU A 211 0.34 -18.77 -26.63
C LEU A 211 -0.16 -17.76 -27.66
N GLU A 212 -0.45 -18.23 -28.87
CA GLU A 212 -0.87 -17.41 -30.01
C GLU A 212 -2.11 -17.99 -30.69
N LYS A 213 -2.75 -17.15 -31.52
CA LYS A 213 -3.74 -17.57 -32.52
C LYS A 213 -3.15 -17.49 -33.94
N GLU A 214 -3.02 -18.62 -34.61
CA GLU A 214 -2.55 -18.70 -35.99
C GLU A 214 -3.70 -18.38 -36.99
N ASP A 215 -4.05 -17.09 -37.09
CA ASP A 215 -5.04 -16.59 -38.06
C ASP A 215 -4.43 -15.78 -39.22
N GLY A 216 -3.10 -15.59 -39.22
CA GLY A 216 -2.37 -14.79 -40.21
C GLY A 216 -2.70 -13.30 -40.20
N SER A 217 -3.40 -12.80 -39.18
CA SER A 217 -3.86 -11.41 -39.05
C SER A 217 -3.37 -10.70 -37.78
N GLY A 218 -2.67 -11.40 -36.90
CA GLY A 218 -2.17 -10.88 -35.63
C GLY A 218 -3.22 -11.01 -34.53
N GLY A 219 -3.74 -12.23 -34.34
CA GLY A 219 -4.63 -12.58 -33.25
C GLY A 219 -4.00 -12.44 -31.85
N PRO A 220 -4.71 -12.85 -30.79
CA PRO A 220 -4.23 -12.71 -29.42
C PRO A 220 -2.89 -13.45 -29.20
N THR A 221 -1.93 -12.75 -28.60
CA THR A 221 -0.64 -13.29 -28.15
C THR A 221 -0.49 -12.98 -26.66
N VAL A 222 -0.16 -14.00 -25.87
CA VAL A 222 0.19 -13.88 -24.44
C VAL A 222 1.58 -14.45 -24.21
N ILE A 223 2.30 -13.94 -23.21
CA ILE A 223 3.74 -14.15 -23.04
C ILE A 223 4.04 -14.36 -21.55
N VAL A 224 4.78 -15.41 -21.22
CA VAL A 224 5.33 -15.65 -19.88
C VAL A 224 6.80 -16.03 -20.02
N ASP A 225 7.65 -15.45 -19.18
CA ASP A 225 9.09 -15.71 -19.13
C ASP A 225 9.45 -16.44 -17.84
N GLN A 226 10.30 -17.46 -17.93
CA GLN A 226 10.93 -18.11 -16.80
C GLN A 226 12.45 -17.98 -16.87
N THR A 227 13.13 -17.88 -15.73
CA THR A 227 14.60 -17.87 -15.66
C THR A 227 15.11 -19.25 -15.28
N LEU A 228 15.89 -19.87 -16.17
CA LEU A 228 16.52 -21.17 -15.91
C LEU A 228 17.72 -21.00 -14.97
N ALA A 229 17.63 -21.53 -13.75
CA ALA A 229 18.61 -21.25 -12.69
C ALA A 229 19.94 -22.02 -12.83
N THR A 230 19.94 -23.21 -13.43
CA THR A 230 21.10 -24.13 -13.47
C THR A 230 21.48 -24.54 -14.90
N ALA A 231 22.56 -25.32 -15.04
CA ALA A 231 23.18 -25.63 -16.35
C ALA A 231 23.79 -27.02 -16.40
N ASN A 232 23.66 -27.67 -17.55
CA ASN A 232 24.11 -29.03 -17.87
C ASN A 232 23.36 -30.13 -17.09
N GLU A 233 22.08 -29.88 -16.83
CA GLU A 233 21.12 -30.82 -16.27
C GLU A 233 19.71 -30.51 -16.80
N TRP A 234 18.79 -31.46 -16.63
CA TRP A 234 17.37 -31.27 -16.97
C TRP A 234 16.63 -30.53 -15.85
N VAL A 235 15.83 -29.54 -16.23
CA VAL A 235 14.99 -28.75 -15.32
C VAL A 235 13.56 -28.70 -15.88
N SER A 236 12.56 -28.88 -15.03
CA SER A 236 11.16 -28.65 -15.40
C SER A 236 10.83 -27.17 -15.25
N LEU A 237 10.18 -26.57 -16.24
CA LEU A 237 9.74 -25.18 -16.20
C LEU A 237 8.21 -25.12 -16.32
N THR A 238 7.57 -24.52 -15.32
CA THR A 238 6.12 -24.29 -15.25
C THR A 238 5.79 -22.85 -15.65
N TYR A 239 4.78 -22.66 -16.50
CA TYR A 239 4.32 -21.37 -17.01
C TYR A 239 2.84 -21.17 -16.67
N ASP A 240 2.56 -20.33 -15.67
CA ASP A 240 1.18 -19.91 -15.36
C ASP A 240 0.75 -18.75 -16.26
N PHE A 241 -0.27 -18.99 -17.09
CA PHE A 241 -0.90 -17.96 -17.92
C PHE A 241 -2.18 -17.36 -17.31
N SER A 242 -2.60 -17.75 -16.10
CA SER A 242 -3.89 -17.35 -15.51
C SER A 242 -4.09 -15.84 -15.38
N GLY A 243 -3.01 -15.09 -15.13
CA GLY A 243 -3.02 -13.62 -15.04
C GLY A 243 -2.94 -12.88 -16.39
N VAL A 244 -2.74 -13.59 -17.51
CA VAL A 244 -2.51 -12.99 -18.84
C VAL A 244 -3.41 -13.52 -19.96
N VAL A 245 -3.95 -14.73 -19.85
CA VAL A 245 -4.92 -15.31 -20.78
C VAL A 245 -6.31 -14.75 -20.55
N ASN A 246 -6.99 -14.43 -21.65
CA ASN A 246 -8.43 -14.27 -21.65
C ASN A 246 -9.07 -15.58 -22.15
N THR A 247 -9.78 -16.31 -21.29
CA THR A 247 -10.38 -17.61 -21.64
C THR A 247 -11.54 -17.54 -22.64
N SER A 248 -11.98 -16.33 -23.05
CA SER A 248 -12.88 -16.17 -24.20
C SER A 248 -12.17 -16.20 -25.55
N ASP A 249 -10.84 -16.05 -25.56
CA ASP A 249 -10.04 -15.90 -26.75
C ASP A 249 -9.48 -17.26 -27.19
N ALA A 250 -9.30 -17.42 -28.50
CA ALA A 250 -8.86 -18.67 -29.11
C ALA A 250 -7.34 -18.70 -29.21
N TYR A 251 -6.70 -19.73 -28.68
CA TYR A 251 -5.26 -19.99 -28.81
C TYR A 251 -5.05 -21.39 -29.36
N ASP A 252 -4.36 -21.53 -30.49
CA ASP A 252 -4.09 -22.81 -31.17
C ASP A 252 -2.60 -23.03 -31.44
N LYS A 253 -1.72 -22.16 -30.92
CA LYS A 253 -0.29 -22.22 -31.16
C LYS A 253 0.51 -21.97 -29.89
N ILE A 254 1.51 -22.82 -29.65
CA ILE A 254 2.54 -22.64 -28.61
C ILE A 254 3.85 -22.27 -29.28
N VAL A 255 4.56 -21.30 -28.71
CA VAL A 255 5.91 -20.91 -29.13
C VAL A 255 6.85 -20.90 -27.92
N ILE A 256 8.02 -21.50 -28.06
CA ILE A 256 9.06 -21.54 -27.01
C ILE A 256 10.35 -20.92 -27.54
N PHE A 257 10.98 -20.04 -26.76
CA PHE A 257 12.25 -19.39 -27.07
C PHE A 257 13.27 -19.68 -25.97
N PRO A 258 14.12 -20.71 -26.12
CA PRO A 258 15.29 -20.90 -25.27
C PRO A 258 16.28 -19.74 -25.44
N ASP A 259 16.85 -19.25 -24.33
CA ASP A 259 17.89 -18.20 -24.31
C ASP A 259 17.43 -16.89 -24.98
N PHE A 260 16.28 -16.39 -24.53
CA PHE A 260 15.66 -15.15 -24.99
C PHE A 260 16.23 -13.94 -24.22
N ASP A 261 16.78 -12.96 -24.93
CA ASP A 261 17.30 -11.71 -24.35
C ASP A 261 16.92 -10.51 -25.23
N ASP A 262 16.07 -9.62 -24.73
CA ASP A 262 15.69 -8.38 -25.41
C ASP A 262 16.55 -7.17 -25.00
N ILE A 263 17.40 -7.28 -23.96
CA ILE A 263 18.19 -6.18 -23.37
C ILE A 263 19.69 -6.34 -23.65
N GLY A 264 20.10 -6.01 -24.88
CA GLY A 264 21.51 -5.91 -25.27
C GLY A 264 21.90 -6.81 -26.44
N GLN A 265 21.07 -7.83 -26.71
CA GLN A 265 20.96 -8.55 -27.98
C GLN A 265 22.28 -8.97 -28.64
N PRO A 266 23.13 -9.77 -27.96
CA PRO A 266 24.00 -10.69 -28.68
C PRO A 266 23.14 -11.65 -29.50
N ALA A 267 23.62 -12.03 -30.68
CA ALA A 267 23.02 -13.12 -31.44
C ALA A 267 23.24 -14.46 -30.71
N GLY A 268 22.46 -15.49 -31.06
CA GLY A 268 22.70 -16.86 -30.62
C GLY A 268 24.17 -17.24 -30.80
N ASP A 269 24.73 -18.03 -29.89
CA ASP A 269 26.17 -18.29 -29.81
C ASP A 269 26.59 -19.66 -30.36
N GLY A 270 25.62 -20.49 -30.76
CA GLY A 270 25.85 -21.89 -31.18
C GLY A 270 25.48 -22.92 -30.12
N SER A 271 24.83 -22.50 -29.03
CA SER A 271 24.36 -23.41 -27.98
C SER A 271 23.23 -24.30 -28.47
N VAL A 272 23.22 -25.53 -27.93
CA VAL A 272 22.21 -26.55 -28.20
C VAL A 272 21.44 -26.79 -26.91
N TYR A 273 20.13 -26.85 -27.02
CA TYR A 273 19.18 -27.06 -25.93
C TYR A 273 18.37 -28.31 -26.25
N TYR A 274 17.91 -29.04 -25.24
CA TYR A 274 17.02 -30.19 -25.45
C TYR A 274 15.70 -29.91 -24.73
N LEU A 275 14.58 -30.23 -25.39
CA LEU A 275 13.23 -30.02 -24.87
C LEU A 275 12.47 -31.34 -24.88
N ASP A 276 11.63 -31.55 -23.87
CA ASP A 276 10.83 -32.75 -23.72
C ASP A 276 9.60 -32.52 -22.83
N ASP A 277 8.67 -33.49 -22.81
CA ASP A 277 7.48 -33.53 -21.95
C ASP A 277 6.69 -32.20 -21.94
N ILE A 278 6.32 -31.67 -23.12
CA ILE A 278 5.55 -30.41 -23.21
C ILE A 278 4.07 -30.74 -22.99
N GLU A 279 3.46 -30.24 -21.91
CA GLU A 279 2.08 -30.56 -21.54
C GLU A 279 1.27 -29.36 -21.01
N GLN A 280 -0.04 -29.55 -20.89
CA GLN A 280 -0.95 -28.58 -20.28
C GLN A 280 -1.41 -29.11 -18.92
N GLY A 281 -1.22 -28.31 -17.86
CA GLY A 281 -1.27 -28.75 -16.47
C GLY A 281 0.11 -28.82 -15.84
N ASP A 282 0.18 -29.33 -14.62
CA ASP A 282 1.35 -29.22 -13.73
C ASP A 282 2.19 -30.52 -13.64
N GLY A 283 2.26 -31.34 -14.70
CA GLY A 283 3.09 -32.57 -14.73
C GLY A 283 2.35 -33.91 -14.79
N ALA A 284 1.02 -33.91 -14.68
CA ALA A 284 0.23 -35.14 -14.50
C ALA A 284 -0.24 -35.81 -15.81
N GLY A 285 0.24 -35.36 -16.99
CA GLY A 285 -0.39 -35.56 -18.30
C GLY A 285 -0.26 -36.94 -18.96
N GLY A 286 0.73 -37.75 -18.55
CA GLY A 286 0.88 -39.16 -18.93
C GLY A 286 1.83 -39.45 -20.10
N GLY A 287 2.67 -40.48 -19.94
CA GLY A 287 3.64 -40.92 -20.97
C GLY A 287 4.43 -42.19 -20.60
N GLY A 288 4.76 -42.39 -19.33
CA GLY A 288 5.44 -43.62 -18.86
C GLY A 288 6.85 -43.44 -18.28
N GLY A 289 7.16 -42.24 -17.76
CA GLY A 289 8.21 -42.04 -16.77
C GLY A 289 7.88 -42.67 -15.40
N PRO A 290 8.71 -42.45 -14.36
CA PRO A 290 8.65 -43.21 -13.11
C PRO A 290 7.32 -43.11 -12.37
N THR A 291 6.98 -44.19 -11.67
CA THR A 291 5.73 -44.30 -10.92
C THR A 291 5.86 -43.59 -9.57
N VAL A 292 5.66 -42.27 -9.60
CA VAL A 292 5.39 -41.43 -8.42
C VAL A 292 4.30 -42.08 -7.56
N ALA A 293 4.41 -42.02 -6.22
CA ALA A 293 3.49 -42.71 -5.33
C ALA A 293 2.09 -42.07 -5.37
N THR A 294 1.14 -42.70 -6.05
CA THR A 294 -0.20 -42.14 -6.28
C THR A 294 -1.17 -42.30 -5.10
N SER A 295 -0.78 -43.03 -4.05
CA SER A 295 -1.56 -43.23 -2.82
C SER A 295 -0.70 -43.87 -1.74
N PHE A 296 -1.08 -43.72 -0.46
CA PHE A 296 -0.52 -44.48 0.65
C PHE A 296 -0.95 -45.96 0.64
N PRO A 297 -0.17 -46.89 1.22
CA PRO A 297 1.12 -46.68 1.88
C PRO A 297 2.30 -46.67 0.88
N ILE A 298 3.38 -45.99 1.26
CA ILE A 298 4.66 -45.95 0.54
C ILE A 298 5.69 -46.74 1.37
N GLY A 299 6.14 -47.88 0.84
CA GLY A 299 7.02 -48.81 1.57
C GLY A 299 8.19 -49.35 0.78
N PHE A 300 8.45 -48.83 -0.43
CA PHE A 300 9.64 -49.12 -1.26
C PHE A 300 9.89 -50.61 -1.61
N GLU A 301 8.93 -51.49 -1.33
CA GLU A 301 9.01 -52.92 -1.58
C GLU A 301 8.71 -53.27 -3.04
N ALA A 302 9.34 -54.33 -3.54
CA ALA A 302 9.54 -54.59 -4.97
C ALA A 302 8.24 -54.70 -5.82
N ASN A 303 7.79 -53.54 -6.34
CA ASN A 303 6.94 -53.36 -7.51
C ASN A 303 6.79 -51.88 -7.92
N GLU A 304 7.13 -50.95 -7.04
CA GLU A 304 7.33 -49.53 -7.36
C GLU A 304 8.65 -49.35 -8.15
N THR A 305 8.66 -48.46 -9.14
CA THR A 305 9.89 -48.14 -9.89
C THR A 305 10.69 -47.13 -9.06
N LEU A 306 11.67 -47.62 -8.30
CA LEU A 306 12.38 -46.94 -7.20
C LEU A 306 13.25 -45.71 -7.56
N SER A 307 12.93 -44.98 -8.62
CA SER A 307 13.57 -43.73 -9.02
C SER A 307 12.48 -42.67 -9.12
N GLY A 308 12.48 -41.65 -8.25
CA GLY A 308 11.43 -40.60 -8.26
C GLY A 308 10.16 -40.90 -7.45
N VAL A 309 10.24 -41.73 -6.39
CA VAL A 309 9.15 -41.87 -5.39
C VAL A 309 9.10 -40.66 -4.42
N PHE A 310 10.16 -39.85 -4.45
CA PHE A 310 10.34 -38.63 -3.69
C PHE A 310 11.29 -37.73 -4.48
N GLU A 311 11.04 -36.43 -4.42
CA GLU A 311 11.88 -35.37 -4.97
C GLU A 311 12.75 -34.71 -3.88
N GLU A 312 13.89 -34.19 -4.30
CA GLU A 312 14.96 -33.68 -3.43
C GLU A 312 14.90 -32.15 -3.32
N GLY A 313 14.76 -31.61 -2.11
CA GLY A 313 14.96 -30.19 -1.86
C GLY A 313 16.44 -29.79 -1.89
N ASP A 314 16.71 -28.48 -2.02
CA ASP A 314 18.07 -27.91 -2.12
C ASP A 314 19.09 -28.55 -1.16
N GLY A 315 20.07 -29.29 -1.68
CA GLY A 315 21.16 -29.89 -0.89
C GLY A 315 20.82 -31.22 -0.18
N VAL A 316 19.67 -31.83 -0.50
CA VAL A 316 19.37 -33.24 -0.20
C VAL A 316 19.90 -34.12 -1.34
N THR A 317 20.20 -35.38 -1.04
CA THR A 317 20.20 -36.47 -2.04
C THR A 317 19.50 -37.70 -1.47
N GLY A 318 18.72 -38.40 -2.29
CA GLY A 318 17.82 -39.48 -1.88
C GLY A 318 17.85 -40.69 -2.82
N VAL A 319 17.83 -41.91 -2.27
CA VAL A 319 17.76 -43.13 -3.10
C VAL A 319 17.24 -44.34 -2.31
N PRO A 320 16.34 -45.17 -2.87
CA PRO A 320 16.00 -46.45 -2.28
C PRO A 320 17.18 -47.44 -2.26
N ILE A 321 17.48 -47.95 -1.07
CA ILE A 321 18.57 -48.91 -0.82
C ILE A 321 18.04 -50.18 -0.14
N ALA A 322 18.84 -51.25 -0.16
CA ALA A 322 18.57 -52.41 0.70
C ALA A 322 18.70 -52.02 2.18
N ASN A 323 17.71 -52.39 3.00
CA ASN A 323 17.61 -51.98 4.41
C ASN A 323 18.91 -52.29 5.20
N PRO A 324 19.63 -51.26 5.69
CA PRO A 324 20.91 -51.44 6.36
C PRO A 324 20.79 -51.92 7.82
N ASP A 325 19.63 -51.75 8.45
CA ASP A 325 19.38 -52.19 9.84
C ASP A 325 18.00 -52.86 9.96
N THR A 326 17.99 -54.18 10.00
CA THR A 326 16.74 -54.97 10.11
C THR A 326 16.21 -55.12 11.55
N ASN A 327 16.73 -54.35 12.51
CA ASN A 327 16.29 -54.36 13.91
C ASN A 327 15.29 -53.24 14.18
N GLY A 328 14.00 -53.56 14.20
CA GLY A 328 12.90 -52.60 14.43
C GLY A 328 12.10 -52.31 13.16
N ASN A 329 12.74 -52.41 11.99
CA ASN A 329 12.08 -52.47 10.69
C ASN A 329 12.49 -53.76 9.96
N SER A 330 11.53 -54.47 9.35
CA SER A 330 11.75 -55.76 8.67
C SER A 330 11.70 -55.68 7.14
N SER A 331 11.45 -54.51 6.55
CA SER A 331 11.46 -54.30 5.10
C SER A 331 12.82 -54.63 4.50
N ALA A 332 12.81 -55.06 3.25
CA ALA A 332 14.00 -55.39 2.47
C ALA A 332 14.62 -54.15 1.81
N THR A 333 13.82 -53.15 1.48
CA THR A 333 14.22 -51.86 0.92
C THR A 333 13.79 -50.73 1.84
N VAL A 334 14.55 -49.63 1.89
CA VAL A 334 14.19 -48.37 2.59
C VAL A 334 14.71 -47.20 1.78
N TYR A 335 14.19 -45.99 1.99
CA TYR A 335 14.69 -44.80 1.31
C TYR A 335 15.84 -44.17 2.12
N GLU A 336 17.04 -44.11 1.55
CA GLU A 336 18.18 -43.37 2.09
C GLU A 336 18.00 -41.87 1.80
N PHE A 337 18.11 -41.04 2.82
CA PHE A 337 18.08 -39.57 2.75
C PHE A 337 19.40 -39.03 3.31
N THR A 338 20.13 -38.24 2.52
CA THR A 338 21.38 -37.60 2.95
C THR A 338 21.22 -36.08 2.98
N LYS A 339 21.38 -35.47 4.16
CA LYS A 339 21.43 -34.01 4.32
C LYS A 339 22.88 -33.54 4.12
N ALA A 340 23.22 -33.10 2.91
CA ALA A 340 24.61 -32.90 2.51
C ALA A 340 25.35 -31.85 3.36
N THR A 341 26.69 -31.91 3.39
CA THR A 341 27.48 -30.95 4.18
C THR A 341 27.29 -29.53 3.65
N GLY A 342 26.61 -28.67 4.40
CA GLY A 342 26.26 -27.30 4.00
C GLY A 342 24.82 -27.10 3.53
N ALA A 343 23.98 -28.14 3.52
CA ALA A 343 22.55 -28.03 3.20
C ALA A 343 21.82 -27.11 4.20
N ALA A 344 20.71 -26.51 3.79
CA ALA A 344 19.90 -25.66 4.65
C ALA A 344 19.22 -26.49 5.75
N TRP A 345 18.79 -25.81 6.84
CA TRP A 345 18.03 -26.47 7.91
C TRP A 345 16.67 -26.97 7.40
N TYR A 346 16.05 -26.24 6.47
CA TYR A 346 14.83 -26.60 5.73
C TYR A 346 15.07 -27.53 4.52
N SER A 347 16.25 -28.10 4.33
CA SER A 347 16.47 -29.09 3.27
C SER A 347 15.77 -30.40 3.61
N GLY A 348 14.70 -30.72 2.87
CA GLY A 348 13.82 -31.88 3.08
C GLY A 348 13.52 -32.66 1.80
N LEU A 349 12.74 -33.73 1.96
CA LEU A 349 12.35 -34.67 0.91
C LEU A 349 10.83 -34.59 0.71
N PHE A 350 10.33 -34.43 -0.50
CA PHE A 350 8.89 -34.27 -0.74
C PHE A 350 8.32 -35.26 -1.76
N GLN A 351 7.04 -35.56 -1.61
CA GLN A 351 6.30 -36.45 -2.52
C GLN A 351 4.96 -35.81 -2.88
N ILE A 352 4.69 -35.73 -4.18
CA ILE A 352 3.52 -35.10 -4.78
C ILE A 352 2.59 -36.17 -5.33
N PHE A 353 1.32 -36.11 -4.94
CA PHE A 353 0.26 -37.02 -5.34
C PHE A 353 -0.51 -36.41 -6.53
N PRO A 354 -0.97 -37.22 -7.50
CA PRO A 354 -1.67 -36.73 -8.69
C PRO A 354 -3.12 -36.26 -8.43
N SER A 355 -3.51 -36.16 -7.15
CA SER A 355 -4.82 -35.71 -6.67
C SER A 355 -4.75 -35.49 -5.16
N ASP A 356 -5.59 -34.59 -4.65
CA ASP A 356 -5.81 -34.35 -3.22
C ASP A 356 -5.83 -35.66 -2.39
N ILE A 357 -5.05 -35.68 -1.30
CA ILE A 357 -5.01 -36.75 -0.31
C ILE A 357 -6.38 -36.81 0.39
N ASP A 358 -6.99 -38.00 0.51
CA ASP A 358 -8.30 -38.17 1.14
C ASP A 358 -8.26 -38.01 2.67
N LEU A 359 -8.26 -36.76 3.12
CA LEU A 359 -8.33 -36.36 4.53
C LEU A 359 -9.73 -36.52 5.16
N SER A 360 -10.74 -37.01 4.40
CA SER A 360 -12.10 -37.18 4.92
C SER A 360 -12.27 -38.41 5.81
N THR A 361 -11.32 -39.36 5.73
CA THR A 361 -11.35 -40.64 6.47
C THR A 361 -10.39 -40.68 7.66
N THR A 362 -9.19 -40.10 7.52
CA THR A 362 -8.19 -39.95 8.57
C THR A 362 -7.18 -38.86 8.19
N GLN A 363 -6.80 -38.03 9.16
CA GLN A 363 -5.81 -36.96 9.02
C GLN A 363 -4.48 -37.30 9.72
N ALA A 364 -4.39 -38.51 10.28
CA ALA A 364 -3.17 -39.07 10.84
C ALA A 364 -2.31 -39.78 9.78
N PHE A 365 -1.00 -39.60 9.87
CA PHE A 365 0.03 -40.24 9.06
C PHE A 365 1.08 -40.88 9.97
N THR A 366 1.65 -41.99 9.56
CA THR A 366 2.78 -42.63 10.24
C THR A 366 3.91 -42.89 9.27
N PHE A 367 5.16 -42.82 9.73
CA PHE A 367 6.29 -43.41 9.01
C PHE A 367 7.38 -43.84 9.98
N LYS A 368 8.22 -44.78 9.55
CA LYS A 368 9.41 -45.20 10.30
C LYS A 368 10.61 -44.40 9.86
N ILE A 369 11.40 -43.95 10.82
CA ILE A 369 12.69 -43.29 10.59
C ILE A 369 13.79 -43.97 11.41
N TRP A 370 14.96 -44.10 10.80
CA TRP A 370 16.23 -44.40 11.46
C TRP A 370 17.13 -43.18 11.33
N SER A 371 17.71 -42.72 12.44
CA SER A 371 18.66 -41.61 12.46
C SER A 371 19.93 -41.96 13.24
N PRO A 372 21.11 -41.47 12.85
CA PRO A 372 22.34 -41.58 13.64
C PRO A 372 22.33 -40.66 14.88
N LYS A 373 21.34 -39.76 15.01
CA LYS A 373 21.23 -38.72 16.06
C LYS A 373 19.99 -38.94 16.96
N ALA A 374 19.99 -38.28 18.12
CA ALA A 374 18.90 -38.24 19.09
C ALA A 374 18.73 -36.81 19.61
N GLY A 375 17.52 -36.45 20.04
CA GLY A 375 17.16 -35.07 20.41
C GLY A 375 17.08 -34.15 19.19
N ILE A 376 16.77 -34.69 18.02
CA ILE A 376 16.57 -33.96 16.77
C ILE A 376 15.08 -33.87 16.47
N ASN A 377 14.62 -32.79 15.85
CA ASN A 377 13.24 -32.71 15.38
C ASN A 377 13.13 -33.29 13.96
N VAL A 378 12.01 -33.98 13.73
CA VAL A 378 11.60 -34.50 12.41
C VAL A 378 10.26 -33.87 12.09
N ARG A 379 10.23 -33.02 11.07
CA ARG A 379 9.02 -32.35 10.58
C ARG A 379 8.34 -33.19 9.51
N LEU A 380 7.01 -33.31 9.59
CA LEU A 380 6.15 -33.69 8.46
C LEU A 380 5.24 -32.50 8.13
N GLN A 381 5.10 -32.21 6.85
CA GLN A 381 4.36 -31.06 6.35
C GLN A 381 3.42 -31.48 5.21
N LEU A 382 2.20 -30.94 5.20
CA LEU A 382 1.20 -31.07 4.14
C LEU A 382 1.11 -29.74 3.38
N GLU A 383 1.16 -29.82 2.05
CA GLU A 383 1.10 -28.66 1.15
C GLU A 383 0.12 -28.91 -0.01
N LYS A 384 -0.22 -27.83 -0.71
CA LYS A 384 -0.88 -27.87 -2.01
C LYS A 384 0.07 -27.36 -3.09
N GLU A 385 0.29 -28.13 -4.15
CA GLU A 385 1.08 -27.70 -5.29
C GLU A 385 0.40 -26.53 -6.04
N GLY A 386 1.20 -25.56 -6.49
CA GLY A 386 0.72 -24.33 -7.14
C GLY A 386 -0.08 -23.37 -6.23
N GLY A 387 -0.37 -23.75 -4.98
CA GLY A 387 -1.07 -22.91 -4.01
C GLY A 387 -0.19 -21.82 -3.39
N GLY A 388 -0.84 -20.81 -2.80
CA GLY A 388 -0.20 -19.92 -1.82
C GLY A 388 0.21 -20.67 -0.53
N PRO A 389 0.68 -19.97 0.52
CA PRO A 389 1.38 -20.57 1.67
C PRO A 389 0.45 -21.29 2.68
N VAL A 390 -0.51 -22.07 2.20
CA VAL A 390 -1.32 -22.98 3.00
C VAL A 390 -0.51 -24.25 3.22
N THR A 391 0.38 -24.20 4.20
CA THR A 391 1.23 -25.33 4.61
C THR A 391 1.03 -25.63 6.09
N TYR A 392 0.62 -26.86 6.40
CA TYR A 392 0.45 -27.33 7.77
C TYR A 392 1.59 -28.28 8.11
N GLN A 393 2.20 -28.09 9.28
CA GLN A 393 3.41 -28.80 9.66
C GLN A 393 3.34 -29.26 11.12
N LEU A 394 3.91 -30.42 11.40
CA LEU A 394 4.01 -30.98 12.75
C LEU A 394 5.41 -31.54 12.96
N ASP A 395 5.96 -31.32 14.15
CA ASP A 395 7.29 -31.78 14.54
C ASP A 395 7.20 -32.92 15.57
N GLN A 396 8.16 -33.85 15.49
CA GLN A 396 8.35 -34.90 16.48
C GLN A 396 9.83 -35.02 16.85
N THR A 397 10.15 -34.93 18.14
CA THR A 397 11.53 -35.07 18.63
C THR A 397 11.94 -36.54 18.73
N LEU A 398 12.96 -36.93 17.99
CA LEU A 398 13.48 -38.29 17.95
C LEU A 398 14.37 -38.58 19.16
N ALA A 399 13.80 -39.17 20.22
CA ALA A 399 14.48 -39.39 21.50
C ALA A 399 15.66 -40.39 21.47
N THR A 400 15.80 -41.24 20.45
CA THR A 400 16.81 -42.32 20.41
C THR A 400 17.49 -42.46 19.06
N ALA A 401 18.83 -42.54 19.10
CA ALA A 401 19.70 -42.66 17.93
C ALA A 401 20.01 -44.12 17.59
N ASN A 402 20.37 -44.37 16.33
CA ASN A 402 20.85 -45.63 15.78
C ASN A 402 19.87 -46.80 15.98
N THR A 403 18.57 -46.52 15.82
CA THR A 403 17.48 -47.50 15.84
C THR A 403 16.31 -46.96 15.02
N TRP A 404 15.46 -47.85 14.51
CA TRP A 404 14.18 -47.46 13.91
C TRP A 404 13.20 -46.99 14.99
N VAL A 405 12.48 -45.91 14.67
CA VAL A 405 11.38 -45.35 15.45
C VAL A 405 10.21 -45.11 14.49
N GLU A 406 9.01 -45.52 14.89
CA GLU A 406 7.76 -45.20 14.18
C GLU A 406 7.25 -43.86 14.73
N LEU A 407 7.10 -42.87 13.87
CA LEU A 407 6.54 -41.56 14.19
C LEU A 407 5.08 -41.51 13.74
N THR A 408 4.27 -40.72 14.45
CA THR A 408 2.86 -40.49 14.14
C THR A 408 2.59 -39.00 14.21
N TYR A 409 1.99 -38.47 13.16
CA TYR A 409 1.62 -37.06 13.00
C TYR A 409 0.10 -37.04 12.78
N ASP A 410 -0.63 -36.31 13.61
CA ASP A 410 -2.09 -36.22 13.53
C ASP A 410 -2.48 -34.78 13.20
N PHE A 411 -2.86 -34.53 11.95
CA PHE A 411 -3.29 -33.20 11.50
C PHE A 411 -4.74 -32.90 11.89
N SER A 412 -5.42 -33.79 12.63
CA SER A 412 -6.81 -33.56 13.04
C SER A 412 -6.98 -32.34 13.94
N GLY A 413 -7.73 -31.36 13.43
CA GLY A 413 -7.95 -30.06 14.09
C GLY A 413 -7.14 -28.91 13.49
N ILE A 414 -6.10 -29.17 12.70
CA ILE A 414 -5.31 -28.10 12.03
C ILE A 414 -5.58 -28.00 10.52
N VAL A 415 -5.84 -29.10 9.81
CA VAL A 415 -6.15 -29.05 8.36
C VAL A 415 -7.66 -29.01 8.07
N ASP A 416 -8.08 -28.22 7.08
CA ASP A 416 -9.42 -28.31 6.49
C ASP A 416 -9.37 -29.24 5.26
N PRO A 417 -10.04 -30.40 5.26
CA PRO A 417 -10.13 -31.28 4.09
C PRO A 417 -10.71 -30.62 2.83
N ALA A 418 -11.33 -29.44 2.93
CA ALA A 418 -11.83 -28.67 1.79
C ALA A 418 -10.74 -27.93 0.98
N ASP A 419 -9.56 -27.68 1.56
CA ASP A 419 -8.48 -26.94 0.88
C ASP A 419 -7.81 -27.77 -0.24
N GLY A 420 -7.79 -29.11 -0.07
CA GLY A 420 -7.18 -30.07 -0.98
C GLY A 420 -5.65 -30.01 -0.95
N TYR A 421 -5.01 -30.90 -0.18
CA TYR A 421 -3.55 -31.00 -0.11
C TYR A 421 -3.11 -32.24 -0.90
N ASP A 422 -2.13 -32.08 -1.76
CA ASP A 422 -1.63 -33.08 -2.70
C ASP A 422 -0.14 -33.36 -2.50
N LYS A 423 0.53 -32.74 -1.51
CA LYS A 423 1.97 -32.88 -1.29
C LYS A 423 2.31 -33.14 0.17
N ILE A 424 3.28 -34.03 0.41
CA ILE A 424 3.92 -34.24 1.72
C ILE A 424 5.40 -33.85 1.67
N VAL A 425 5.93 -33.28 2.75
CA VAL A 425 7.37 -32.99 2.91
C VAL A 425 7.89 -33.49 4.26
N ILE A 426 9.02 -34.18 4.25
CA ILE A 426 9.69 -34.72 5.44
C ILE A 426 11.05 -34.04 5.61
N PHE A 427 11.28 -33.43 6.78
CA PHE A 427 12.55 -32.79 7.13
C PHE A 427 13.12 -33.44 8.40
N PRO A 428 14.07 -34.39 8.28
CA PRO A 428 14.77 -34.91 9.44
C PRO A 428 15.89 -33.94 9.86
N ASP A 429 16.12 -33.85 11.17
CA ASP A 429 17.09 -32.92 11.77
C ASP A 429 16.81 -31.48 11.34
N PHE A 430 15.55 -31.10 11.52
CA PHE A 430 15.06 -29.74 11.36
C PHE A 430 15.41 -28.92 12.62
N ASP A 431 15.97 -27.73 12.41
CA ASP A 431 16.42 -26.81 13.47
C ASP A 431 16.40 -25.38 12.93
N ASP A 432 15.41 -24.59 13.35
CA ASP A 432 15.24 -23.18 13.01
C ASP A 432 16.04 -22.23 13.92
N VAL A 433 16.61 -22.71 15.04
CA VAL A 433 17.30 -21.89 16.05
C VAL A 433 18.79 -22.25 16.17
N GLY A 434 19.57 -21.79 15.18
CA GLY A 434 21.02 -21.64 15.35
C GLY A 434 21.92 -22.53 14.50
N GLN A 435 21.48 -22.90 13.29
CA GLN A 435 22.27 -23.47 12.20
C GLN A 435 23.46 -24.39 12.59
N PRO A 436 23.21 -25.69 12.70
CA PRO A 436 23.94 -26.64 11.88
C PRO A 436 23.37 -26.59 10.46
N ALA A 437 24.14 -26.04 9.51
CA ALA A 437 23.98 -26.48 8.13
C ALA A 437 24.17 -28.01 8.09
N GLY A 438 23.48 -28.71 7.19
CA GLY A 438 23.53 -30.18 7.09
C GLY A 438 24.96 -30.69 7.24
N ASP A 439 25.18 -31.77 7.98
CA ASP A 439 26.53 -32.23 8.36
C ASP A 439 27.00 -33.46 7.57
N GLY A 440 26.22 -33.89 6.57
CA GLY A 440 26.42 -35.14 5.84
C GLY A 440 25.83 -36.37 6.55
N SER A 441 24.93 -36.16 7.53
CA SER A 441 24.19 -37.26 8.15
C SER A 441 23.25 -37.95 7.16
N ILE A 442 23.16 -39.27 7.32
CA ILE A 442 22.33 -40.17 6.53
C ILE A 442 21.21 -40.69 7.43
N TYR A 443 19.98 -40.62 6.94
CA TYR A 443 18.75 -41.04 7.60
C TYR A 443 18.08 -42.06 6.69
N TYR A 444 17.26 -42.96 7.26
CA TYR A 444 16.47 -43.90 6.47
C TYR A 444 15.00 -43.75 6.82
N ILE A 445 14.13 -43.66 5.82
CA ILE A 445 12.67 -43.64 6.02
C ILE A 445 12.00 -44.82 5.32
N ASP A 446 10.88 -45.29 5.89
CA ASP A 446 10.12 -46.43 5.41
C ASP A 446 8.69 -46.48 5.98
N ASP A 447 7.84 -47.38 5.45
CA ASP A 447 6.48 -47.66 5.93
C ASP A 447 5.63 -46.38 6.16
N ILE A 448 5.55 -45.51 5.16
CA ILE A 448 4.76 -44.28 5.23
C ILE A 448 3.29 -44.63 4.95
N GLU A 449 2.44 -44.58 5.97
CA GLU A 449 1.00 -44.92 5.89
C GLU A 449 0.12 -43.71 6.24
N GLN A 450 -1.05 -43.62 5.59
CA GLN A 450 -2.14 -42.73 6.02
C GLN A 450 -3.10 -43.54 6.91
N GLY A 451 -3.15 -43.18 8.20
CA GLY A 451 -3.92 -43.86 9.24
C GLY A 451 -3.13 -44.04 10.53
N ALA A 452 -3.84 -44.32 11.63
CA ALA A 452 -3.20 -44.74 12.87
C ALA A 452 -2.60 -46.15 12.68
N GLY A 453 -1.27 -46.24 12.70
CA GLY A 453 -0.51 -47.43 12.34
C GLY A 453 -0.92 -48.72 13.08
N SER A 454 -0.63 -49.87 12.47
CA SER A 454 -1.04 -51.18 13.02
C SER A 454 -0.29 -51.60 14.31
N GLY A 455 0.68 -50.81 14.76
CA GLY A 455 1.38 -50.93 16.03
C GLY A 455 0.59 -50.32 17.20
N GLY A 456 0.18 -51.15 18.16
CA GLY A 456 -0.61 -50.72 19.33
C GLY A 456 0.16 -49.92 20.38
N GLY A 457 0.63 -48.72 20.04
CA GLY A 457 1.11 -47.70 20.96
C GLY A 457 0.71 -46.33 20.45
N THR A 458 -0.37 -45.77 20.99
CA THR A 458 -0.87 -44.41 20.68
C THR A 458 0.13 -43.32 21.07
N PRO A 459 0.57 -42.47 20.14
CA PRO A 459 1.19 -41.17 20.40
C PRO A 459 0.31 -40.05 19.75
N PRO A 460 0.69 -38.77 19.81
CA PRO A 460 0.80 -37.99 21.03
C PRO A 460 -0.18 -36.81 20.97
N THR A 461 -1.40 -36.99 21.47
CA THR A 461 -2.45 -35.96 21.34
C THR A 461 -2.30 -34.85 22.37
N ALA A 462 -2.20 -33.60 21.90
CA ALA A 462 -2.31 -32.37 22.69
C ALA A 462 -3.52 -32.38 23.64
N ALA A 463 -3.51 -31.54 24.68
CA ALA A 463 -4.65 -31.46 25.59
C ALA A 463 -5.86 -30.87 24.85
N THR A 464 -6.85 -31.71 24.56
CA THR A 464 -7.99 -31.36 23.69
C THR A 464 -9.03 -30.45 24.36
N ALA A 465 -8.95 -30.24 25.67
CA ALA A 465 -9.82 -29.34 26.43
C ALA A 465 -9.16 -28.88 27.74
N LEU A 466 -9.65 -27.79 28.33
CA LEU A 466 -9.34 -27.39 29.69
C LEU A 466 -10.22 -28.15 30.72
N PRO A 467 -9.73 -28.37 31.96
CA PRO A 467 -8.41 -28.02 32.47
C PRO A 467 -7.30 -28.97 31.99
N VAL A 468 -6.07 -28.46 31.93
CA VAL A 468 -4.84 -29.26 31.78
C VAL A 468 -4.18 -29.39 33.15
N THR A 469 -4.08 -30.62 33.66
CA THR A 469 -3.54 -30.93 35.00
C THR A 469 -2.27 -31.77 34.95
N PHE A 470 -1.83 -32.13 33.73
CA PHE A 470 -0.69 -33.00 33.44
C PHE A 470 -0.73 -34.38 34.13
N GLU A 471 -1.88 -34.80 34.67
CA GLU A 471 -2.04 -36.06 35.39
C GLU A 471 -2.31 -37.26 34.48
N SER A 472 -2.10 -38.47 35.00
CA SER A 472 -2.02 -39.74 34.22
C SER A 472 -3.27 -40.19 33.44
N ASN A 473 -4.31 -39.36 33.37
CA ASN A 473 -5.53 -39.59 32.60
C ASN A 473 -5.62 -38.69 31.35
N GLU A 474 -4.73 -37.70 31.23
CA GLU A 474 -4.52 -36.88 30.04
C GLU A 474 -3.49 -37.56 29.11
N THR A 475 -3.51 -37.29 27.81
CA THR A 475 -2.49 -37.77 26.87
C THR A 475 -1.25 -36.88 26.96
N LEU A 476 -0.32 -37.26 27.84
CA LEU A 476 0.83 -36.42 28.23
C LEU A 476 2.01 -36.43 27.25
N SER A 477 1.74 -36.30 25.96
CA SER A 477 2.77 -36.24 24.92
C SER A 477 2.32 -35.22 23.89
N GLY A 478 3.16 -34.22 23.59
CA GLY A 478 2.77 -33.09 22.73
C GLY A 478 1.80 -32.09 23.38
N VAL A 479 1.72 -32.02 24.72
CA VAL A 479 0.72 -31.19 25.42
C VAL A 479 0.92 -29.69 25.25
N PHE A 480 2.15 -29.27 24.99
CA PHE A 480 2.50 -27.90 24.61
C PHE A 480 3.61 -27.98 23.56
N GLU A 481 3.47 -27.18 22.50
CA GLU A 481 4.47 -26.90 21.48
C GLU A 481 5.42 -25.79 21.94
N GLU A 482 6.61 -25.78 21.33
CA GLU A 482 7.76 -24.97 21.73
C GLU A 482 7.95 -23.80 20.75
N GLY A 483 7.92 -22.56 21.23
CA GLY A 483 8.35 -21.40 20.42
C GLY A 483 9.88 -21.26 20.38
N ASP A 484 10.39 -20.48 19.42
CA ASP A 484 11.83 -20.30 19.14
C ASP A 484 12.74 -20.28 20.41
N GLY A 485 13.55 -21.33 20.60
CA GLY A 485 14.52 -21.41 21.69
C GLY A 485 13.96 -21.84 23.05
N VAL A 486 12.76 -22.41 23.08
CA VAL A 486 12.19 -23.15 24.23
C VAL A 486 12.44 -24.64 24.07
N THR A 487 12.53 -25.38 25.18
CA THR A 487 12.23 -26.83 25.20
C THR A 487 11.32 -27.18 26.39
N GLY A 488 10.48 -28.20 26.28
CA GLY A 488 9.51 -28.56 27.30
C GLY A 488 9.10 -30.03 27.32
N VAL A 489 8.76 -30.53 28.52
CA VAL A 489 8.38 -31.95 28.71
C VAL A 489 7.59 -32.17 30.01
N PRO A 490 6.53 -33.00 30.02
CA PRO A 490 5.91 -33.46 31.26
C PRO A 490 6.86 -34.30 32.12
N ILE A 491 7.13 -33.86 33.36
CA ILE A 491 8.00 -34.54 34.32
C ILE A 491 7.29 -34.82 35.65
N ALA A 492 7.84 -35.74 36.44
CA ALA A 492 7.40 -35.90 37.83
C ALA A 492 7.70 -34.62 38.64
N ASN A 493 6.70 -34.11 39.37
CA ASN A 493 6.75 -32.82 40.06
C ASN A 493 7.99 -32.68 40.97
N PRO A 494 8.94 -31.77 40.67
CA PRO A 494 10.18 -31.64 41.43
C PRO A 494 10.02 -30.90 42.76
N ASP A 495 8.93 -30.12 42.94
CA ASP A 495 8.65 -29.37 44.16
C ASP A 495 7.19 -29.51 44.60
N THR A 496 6.95 -30.31 45.63
CA THR A 496 5.59 -30.54 46.16
C THR A 496 5.11 -29.45 47.15
N ASN A 497 5.85 -28.35 47.30
CA ASN A 497 5.51 -27.25 48.22
C ASN A 497 4.68 -26.18 47.49
N GLY A 498 3.36 -26.21 47.71
CA GLY A 498 2.39 -25.29 47.09
C GLY A 498 1.61 -25.93 45.95
N ASN A 499 2.17 -26.98 45.34
CA ASN A 499 1.47 -27.81 44.35
C ASN A 499 1.61 -29.30 44.68
N SER A 500 0.51 -30.06 44.61
CA SER A 500 0.47 -31.48 45.05
C SER A 500 0.35 -32.49 43.93
N SER A 501 0.31 -32.04 42.67
CA SER A 501 0.28 -32.88 41.47
C SER A 501 1.52 -33.77 41.40
N ALA A 502 1.37 -34.96 40.85
CA ALA A 502 2.41 -35.96 40.67
C ALA A 502 3.28 -35.66 39.44
N THR A 503 2.71 -35.04 38.42
CA THR A 503 3.35 -34.65 37.17
C THR A 503 3.09 -33.16 36.92
N VAL A 504 4.02 -32.47 36.27
CA VAL A 504 3.92 -31.05 35.87
C VAL A 504 4.67 -30.87 34.54
N TYR A 505 4.44 -29.78 33.82
CA TYR A 505 5.20 -29.47 32.62
C TYR A 505 6.48 -28.71 32.97
N GLU A 506 7.65 -29.24 32.60
CA GLU A 506 8.94 -28.54 32.64
C GLU A 506 9.10 -27.69 31.37
N PHE A 507 9.58 -26.47 31.53
CA PHE A 507 9.89 -25.53 30.46
C PHE A 507 11.29 -24.97 30.67
N THR A 508 12.13 -25.03 29.65
CA THR A 508 13.49 -24.48 29.66
C THR A 508 13.59 -23.40 28.58
N LYS A 509 13.94 -22.17 28.99
CA LYS A 509 14.24 -21.08 28.05
C LYS A 509 15.74 -21.06 27.80
N ALA A 510 16.15 -21.46 26.59
CA ALA A 510 17.56 -21.69 26.27
C ALA A 510 18.41 -20.43 26.44
N THR A 511 19.73 -20.62 26.63
CA THR A 511 20.65 -19.47 26.71
C THR A 511 20.72 -18.76 25.35
N GLY A 512 20.24 -17.52 25.29
CA GLY A 512 20.13 -16.75 24.04
C GLY A 512 18.73 -16.69 23.43
N ALA A 513 17.75 -17.42 23.97
CA ALA A 513 16.36 -17.35 23.51
C ALA A 513 15.78 -15.92 23.62
N ALA A 514 14.82 -15.59 22.75
CA ALA A 514 14.21 -14.27 22.73
C ALA A 514 13.41 -13.99 24.01
N TRP A 515 13.20 -12.71 24.33
CA TRP A 515 12.38 -12.32 25.48
C TRP A 515 10.94 -12.81 25.33
N TYR A 516 10.42 -12.86 24.09
CA TYR A 516 9.13 -13.42 23.70
C TYR A 516 9.12 -14.95 23.48
N SER A 517 10.18 -15.70 23.82
CA SER A 517 10.12 -17.18 23.71
C SER A 517 9.22 -17.77 24.81
N GLY A 518 8.21 -18.55 24.41
CA GLY A 518 7.17 -19.16 25.26
C GLY A 518 6.70 -20.53 24.76
N MET A 519 5.84 -21.20 25.54
CA MET A 519 5.16 -22.46 25.15
C MET A 519 3.75 -22.16 24.66
N PHE A 520 3.16 -23.01 23.83
CA PHE A 520 1.72 -22.90 23.51
C PHE A 520 1.01 -24.24 23.39
N ASN A 521 -0.32 -24.26 23.56
CA ASN A 521 -1.17 -25.41 23.27
C ASN A 521 -2.39 -24.96 22.46
N VAL A 522 -2.69 -25.70 21.39
CA VAL A 522 -3.90 -25.55 20.58
C VAL A 522 -4.91 -26.58 21.04
N PHE A 523 -6.12 -26.14 21.38
CA PHE A 523 -7.19 -26.98 21.89
C PHE A 523 -8.13 -27.38 20.73
N ALA A 524 -8.67 -28.61 20.76
CA ALA A 524 -9.52 -29.14 19.69
C ALA A 524 -10.93 -28.51 19.62
N SER A 525 -11.19 -27.47 20.42
CA SER A 525 -12.43 -26.70 20.47
C SER A 525 -12.19 -25.36 21.15
N ASP A 526 -12.84 -24.31 20.66
CA ASP A 526 -12.91 -22.98 21.24
C ASP A 526 -13.10 -22.99 22.77
N PHE A 527 -12.48 -22.03 23.47
CA PHE A 527 -12.70 -21.83 24.91
C PHE A 527 -14.17 -21.55 25.22
N ASP A 528 -14.66 -22.02 26.38
CA ASP A 528 -16.09 -21.97 26.70
C ASP A 528 -16.54 -20.51 26.91
N ALA A 529 -17.22 -19.95 25.91
CA ALA A 529 -17.81 -18.61 25.97
C ALA A 529 -18.87 -18.46 27.09
N GLY A 530 -19.38 -19.57 27.65
CA GLY A 530 -20.24 -19.62 28.83
C GLY A 530 -19.50 -19.71 30.16
N ALA A 531 -18.21 -20.07 30.17
CA ALA A 531 -17.39 -20.10 31.37
C ALA A 531 -16.90 -18.69 31.75
N GLY A 532 -16.47 -17.89 30.77
CA GLY A 532 -15.95 -16.53 31.00
C GLY A 532 -14.46 -16.41 30.71
N THR A 533 -13.92 -15.20 30.82
CA THR A 533 -12.60 -14.82 30.27
C THR A 533 -11.45 -14.89 31.28
N THR A 534 -11.64 -15.53 32.43
CA THR A 534 -10.59 -15.66 33.45
C THR A 534 -9.95 -17.05 33.41
N PHE A 535 -8.63 -17.09 33.24
CA PHE A 535 -7.81 -18.29 33.24
C PHE A 535 -6.91 -18.33 34.47
N LYS A 536 -6.57 -19.52 34.95
CA LYS A 536 -5.58 -19.75 36.01
C LYS A 536 -4.57 -20.76 35.57
N ALA A 537 -3.35 -20.62 36.08
CA ALA A 537 -2.30 -21.62 35.99
C ALA A 537 -1.41 -21.52 37.24
N LYS A 538 -0.89 -22.64 37.71
CA LYS A 538 0.18 -22.66 38.69
C LYS A 538 1.52 -22.56 37.98
N ILE A 539 2.33 -21.61 38.41
CA ILE A 539 3.67 -21.35 37.85
C ILE A 539 4.70 -21.48 38.96
N TRP A 540 5.78 -22.21 38.70
CA TRP A 540 6.99 -22.23 39.53
C TRP A 540 8.14 -21.59 38.75
N SER A 541 8.88 -20.70 39.40
CA SER A 541 10.01 -20.00 38.80
C SER A 541 11.21 -19.93 39.76
N PRO A 542 12.46 -20.05 39.26
CA PRO A 542 13.65 -19.84 40.07
C PRO A 542 13.93 -18.36 40.34
N LYS A 543 13.21 -17.44 39.69
CA LYS A 543 13.33 -15.97 39.77
C LYS A 543 12.08 -15.36 40.43
N ALA A 544 12.19 -14.10 40.87
CA ALA A 544 11.11 -13.30 41.45
C ALA A 544 11.13 -11.89 40.88
N GLY A 545 9.96 -11.27 40.77
CA GLY A 545 9.81 -9.96 40.13
C GLY A 545 9.91 -10.01 38.61
N ILE A 546 9.63 -11.18 38.01
CA ILE A 546 9.48 -11.37 36.57
C ILE A 546 8.01 -11.26 36.19
N ASN A 547 7.70 -10.86 34.96
CA ASN A 547 6.34 -10.95 34.44
C ASN A 547 6.13 -12.31 33.78
N VAL A 548 5.01 -12.95 34.11
CA VAL A 548 4.49 -14.10 33.37
C VAL A 548 3.37 -13.58 32.49
N ARG A 549 3.46 -13.80 31.18
CA ARG A 549 2.40 -13.50 30.22
C ARG A 549 1.62 -14.77 29.91
N LEU A 550 0.29 -14.69 29.95
CA LEU A 550 -0.58 -15.64 29.27
C LEU A 550 -1.23 -14.91 28.10
N GLN A 551 -1.26 -15.55 26.94
CA GLN A 551 -1.81 -15.00 25.70
C GLN A 551 -2.78 -16.00 25.08
N LEU A 552 -3.86 -15.48 24.51
CA LEU A 552 -4.86 -16.23 23.78
C LEU A 552 -4.80 -15.85 22.31
N GLU A 553 -4.86 -16.85 21.45
CA GLU A 553 -4.84 -16.71 20.00
C GLU A 553 -5.95 -17.57 19.38
N LYS A 554 -6.16 -17.37 18.08
CA LYS A 554 -7.05 -18.17 17.26
C LYS A 554 -6.24 -18.81 16.13
N GLU A 555 -6.30 -20.13 16.03
CA GLU A 555 -5.76 -20.91 14.92
C GLU A 555 -6.61 -20.69 13.64
N GLY A 556 -6.01 -20.85 12.46
CA GLY A 556 -6.77 -21.02 11.20
C GLY A 556 -7.31 -19.76 10.50
N ASN A 557 -6.64 -18.60 10.57
CA ASN A 557 -7.02 -17.43 9.76
C ASN A 557 -5.83 -16.86 8.95
N GLN A 558 -5.99 -16.72 7.63
CA GLN A 558 -4.98 -16.16 6.70
C GLN A 558 -4.91 -14.61 6.80
N GLY A 559 -4.64 -14.09 7.99
CA GLY A 559 -4.55 -12.67 8.31
C GLY A 559 -3.66 -12.43 9.54
N PRO A 560 -3.48 -11.17 9.99
CA PRO A 560 -2.74 -10.90 11.22
C PRO A 560 -3.44 -11.59 12.39
N ILE A 561 -2.68 -12.40 13.14
CA ILE A 561 -3.19 -13.12 14.32
C ILE A 561 -3.61 -12.08 15.34
N VAL A 562 -4.92 -11.99 15.63
CA VAL A 562 -5.43 -11.21 16.74
C VAL A 562 -5.09 -11.96 18.02
N THR A 563 -4.26 -11.36 18.87
CA THR A 563 -3.81 -11.94 20.12
C THR A 563 -4.23 -11.06 21.29
N TYR A 564 -4.69 -11.67 22.36
CA TYR A 564 -4.95 -10.99 23.62
C TYR A 564 -3.97 -11.50 24.66
N SER A 565 -3.35 -10.63 25.44
CA SER A 565 -2.36 -11.04 26.45
C SER A 565 -2.57 -10.34 27.78
N VAL A 566 -2.26 -11.05 28.86
CA VAL A 566 -2.34 -10.57 30.24
C VAL A 566 -1.04 -10.90 30.97
N ASP A 567 -0.40 -9.88 31.51
CA ASP A 567 0.82 -10.00 32.29
C ASP A 567 0.52 -10.02 33.79
N GLN A 568 1.26 -10.84 34.52
CA GLN A 568 1.19 -10.94 35.98
C GLN A 568 2.60 -11.07 36.57
N THR A 569 2.96 -10.21 37.51
CA THR A 569 4.28 -10.26 38.15
C THR A 569 4.37 -11.39 39.17
N LEU A 570 5.23 -12.38 38.93
CA LEU A 570 5.52 -13.48 39.84
C LEU A 570 6.44 -13.00 40.98
N ALA A 571 5.84 -12.68 42.12
CA ALA A 571 6.53 -11.99 43.22
C ALA A 571 7.49 -12.85 44.06
N THR A 572 7.42 -14.19 44.01
CA THR A 572 8.18 -15.09 44.90
C THR A 572 8.83 -16.25 44.15
N ALA A 573 10.16 -16.36 44.24
CA ALA A 573 10.96 -17.40 43.59
C ALA A 573 10.96 -18.72 44.39
N ASN A 574 11.24 -19.82 43.69
CA ASN A 574 11.46 -21.17 44.21
C ASN A 574 10.27 -21.71 45.02
N THR A 575 9.06 -21.41 44.57
CA THR A 575 7.80 -21.97 45.09
C THR A 575 6.72 -21.86 44.02
N TRP A 576 5.67 -22.68 44.11
CA TRP A 576 4.51 -22.60 43.23
C TRP A 576 3.62 -21.42 43.59
N VAL A 577 3.22 -20.66 42.58
CA VAL A 577 2.27 -19.54 42.67
C VAL A 577 1.08 -19.85 41.76
N GLU A 578 -0.13 -19.89 42.31
CA GLU A 578 -1.35 -19.89 41.50
C GLU A 578 -1.57 -18.47 40.95
N MET A 579 -1.48 -18.32 39.64
CA MET A 579 -1.60 -17.06 38.93
C MET A 579 -2.98 -16.99 38.25
N THR A 580 -3.56 -15.79 38.21
CA THR A 580 -4.88 -15.53 37.62
C THR A 580 -4.72 -14.51 36.50
N PHE A 581 -5.10 -14.89 35.30
CA PHE A 581 -5.02 -14.10 34.07
C PHE A 581 -6.45 -13.73 33.68
N ASP A 582 -6.83 -12.48 33.89
CA ASP A 582 -8.20 -12.00 33.71
C ASP A 582 -8.32 -11.19 32.42
N PHE A 583 -8.82 -11.83 31.36
CA PHE A 583 -8.98 -11.21 30.04
C PHE A 583 -10.28 -10.39 29.92
N SER A 584 -11.08 -10.26 30.99
CA SER A 584 -12.30 -9.43 30.96
C SER A 584 -12.04 -7.93 30.78
N GLY A 585 -10.78 -7.49 30.92
CA GLY A 585 -10.33 -6.15 30.51
C GLY A 585 -9.87 -6.05 29.05
N THR A 586 -9.67 -7.17 28.35
CA THR A 586 -9.28 -7.15 26.92
C THR A 586 -10.52 -7.12 26.04
N ALA A 587 -10.36 -6.79 24.75
CA ALA A 587 -11.44 -6.91 23.76
C ALA A 587 -11.83 -8.36 23.39
N LEU A 588 -11.27 -9.37 24.08
CA LEU A 588 -11.53 -10.79 23.87
C LEU A 588 -13.02 -11.15 23.94
N ASN A 589 -13.57 -11.46 22.77
CA ASN A 589 -14.85 -12.14 22.62
C ASN A 589 -14.60 -13.63 22.30
N LEU A 590 -14.79 -14.50 23.30
CA LEU A 590 -14.61 -15.95 23.14
C LEU A 590 -15.55 -16.58 22.09
N ALA A 591 -16.66 -15.91 21.73
CA ALA A 591 -17.56 -16.39 20.67
C ALA A 591 -16.97 -16.27 19.25
N ASP A 592 -15.83 -15.58 19.09
CA ASP A 592 -15.13 -15.48 17.80
C ASP A 592 -14.19 -16.69 17.54
N GLY A 593 -14.14 -17.64 18.47
CA GLY A 593 -13.47 -18.94 18.33
C GLY A 593 -11.97 -18.89 18.62
N TYR A 594 -11.60 -18.49 19.84
CA TYR A 594 -10.23 -18.59 20.35
C TYR A 594 -10.01 -19.97 20.94
N ASP A 595 -8.92 -20.61 20.54
CA ASP A 595 -8.63 -22.04 20.77
C ASP A 595 -7.17 -22.30 21.18
N LYS A 596 -6.31 -21.28 21.28
CA LYS A 596 -4.89 -21.43 21.62
C LYS A 596 -4.49 -20.62 22.87
N ILE A 597 -3.70 -21.23 23.75
CA ILE A 597 -3.02 -20.57 24.89
C ILE A 597 -1.51 -20.54 24.61
N VAL A 598 -0.87 -19.39 24.82
CA VAL A 598 0.59 -19.22 24.88
C VAL A 598 0.99 -18.74 26.28
N ILE A 599 2.07 -19.29 26.86
CA ILE A 599 2.59 -18.90 28.18
C ILE A 599 4.08 -18.53 28.07
N PHE A 600 4.43 -17.33 28.54
CA PHE A 600 5.80 -16.82 28.59
C PHE A 600 6.16 -16.58 30.07
N PRO A 601 7.01 -17.41 30.71
CA PRO A 601 7.19 -17.37 32.17
C PRO A 601 8.17 -16.31 32.68
N ASP A 602 8.89 -15.61 31.80
CA ASP A 602 9.78 -14.49 32.10
C ASP A 602 9.78 -13.45 30.97
N PHE A 603 8.59 -12.94 30.65
CA PHE A 603 8.40 -11.88 29.67
C PHE A 603 9.02 -10.55 30.16
N ASP A 604 9.80 -9.89 29.30
CA ASP A 604 10.45 -8.60 29.57
C ASP A 604 10.72 -7.85 28.25
N ASP A 605 9.88 -6.88 27.95
CA ASP A 605 9.98 -5.98 26.79
C ASP A 605 10.92 -4.79 27.04
N VAL A 606 11.26 -4.47 28.31
CA VAL A 606 12.05 -3.29 28.71
C VAL A 606 13.41 -3.66 29.31
N GLY A 607 14.27 -4.27 28.49
CA GLY A 607 15.68 -4.46 28.86
C GLY A 607 16.44 -5.56 28.11
N GLN A 608 15.71 -6.43 27.41
CA GLN A 608 16.22 -7.55 26.59
C GLN A 608 17.44 -8.31 27.17
N PRO A 609 17.36 -8.84 28.41
CA PRO A 609 18.17 -9.99 28.74
C PRO A 609 17.67 -11.18 27.92
N ALA A 610 18.48 -11.67 26.98
CA ALA A 610 18.20 -12.95 26.34
C ALA A 610 18.09 -14.07 27.38
N GLY A 611 17.36 -15.14 27.05
CA GLY A 611 17.18 -16.30 27.93
C GLY A 611 18.50 -16.76 28.55
N ASP A 612 18.46 -17.16 29.82
CA ASP A 612 19.66 -17.48 30.61
C ASP A 612 19.82 -18.97 30.91
N GLY A 613 19.01 -19.84 30.27
CA GLY A 613 18.96 -21.27 30.56
C GLY A 613 18.11 -21.63 31.78
N SER A 614 17.21 -20.72 32.21
CA SER A 614 16.34 -20.99 33.36
C SER A 614 15.23 -22.00 33.04
N ILE A 615 14.94 -22.82 34.05
CA ILE A 615 13.90 -23.84 34.04
C ILE A 615 12.72 -23.35 34.89
N TYR A 616 11.52 -23.45 34.35
CA TYR A 616 10.25 -23.06 34.93
C TYR A 616 9.31 -24.28 34.92
N TYR A 617 8.27 -24.29 35.76
CA TYR A 617 7.25 -25.35 35.70
C TYR A 617 5.84 -24.75 35.65
N VAL A 618 4.95 -25.40 34.89
CA VAL A 618 3.54 -25.02 34.71
C VAL A 618 2.65 -26.21 35.07
N ASP A 619 1.51 -25.94 35.72
CA ASP A 619 0.51 -26.94 36.09
C ASP A 619 -0.89 -26.33 36.31
N ASP A 620 -1.93 -27.17 36.39
CA ASP A 620 -3.33 -26.82 36.69
C ASP A 620 -3.85 -25.60 35.89
N ILE A 621 -3.75 -25.68 34.57
CA ILE A 621 -4.25 -24.65 33.65
C ILE A 621 -5.76 -24.82 33.50
N VAL A 622 -6.55 -23.81 33.84
CA VAL A 622 -8.03 -23.90 33.88
C VAL A 622 -8.70 -22.58 33.51
N GLN A 623 -9.79 -22.66 32.74
CA GLN A 623 -10.74 -21.57 32.55
C GLN A 623 -11.76 -21.59 33.70
N GLU A 624 -11.92 -20.50 34.45
CA GLU A 624 -12.87 -20.47 35.56
C GLU A 624 -14.31 -20.30 35.06
N ALA A 625 -15.18 -21.27 35.37
CA ALA A 625 -16.62 -21.14 35.09
C ALA A 625 -17.27 -20.08 35.99
N GLY A 626 -17.93 -19.10 35.37
CA GLY A 626 -18.41 -17.82 35.90
C GLY A 626 -19.01 -17.83 37.30
N GLY A 627 -18.14 -17.83 38.30
CA GLY A 627 -18.45 -17.78 39.72
C GLY A 627 -18.20 -16.39 40.29
N GLY A 628 -19.11 -15.44 40.05
CA GLY A 628 -18.95 -14.04 40.44
C GLY A 628 -18.48 -13.85 41.89
N GLY A 629 -17.24 -13.38 42.05
CA GLY A 629 -16.52 -13.30 43.34
C GLY A 629 -15.53 -12.13 43.47
N GLY A 630 -15.29 -11.40 42.38
CA GLY A 630 -14.64 -10.11 42.34
C GLY A 630 -15.18 -9.37 41.12
N THR A 631 -15.51 -8.08 41.23
CA THR A 631 -15.76 -7.26 40.05
C THR A 631 -14.44 -7.13 39.29
N PRO A 632 -14.36 -7.48 38.00
CA PRO A 632 -13.11 -7.33 37.27
C PRO A 632 -12.70 -5.85 37.12
N PRO A 633 -11.46 -5.57 36.69
CA PRO A 633 -11.13 -4.31 36.07
C PRO A 633 -12.00 -4.14 34.82
N THR A 634 -12.96 -3.25 34.95
CA THR A 634 -13.94 -2.94 33.92
C THR A 634 -13.28 -1.94 33.00
N VAL A 635 -12.63 -2.47 31.97
CA VAL A 635 -12.11 -1.66 30.87
C VAL A 635 -13.30 -1.04 30.13
N ALA A 636 -13.13 0.19 29.66
CA ALA A 636 -14.24 0.93 29.10
C ALA A 636 -14.59 0.34 27.74
N THR A 637 -15.73 -0.34 27.66
CA THR A 637 -16.24 -0.90 26.40
C THR A 637 -16.98 0.15 25.55
N SER A 638 -17.23 1.33 26.12
CA SER A 638 -17.79 2.50 25.46
C SER A 638 -17.63 3.74 26.35
N PHE A 639 -17.92 4.93 25.80
CA PHE A 639 -18.10 6.14 26.59
C PHE A 639 -19.46 6.14 27.33
N PRO A 640 -19.60 6.86 28.47
CA PRO A 640 -18.59 7.67 29.14
C PRO A 640 -17.64 6.88 30.05
N ILE A 641 -16.46 7.44 30.29
CA ILE A 641 -15.44 6.90 31.20
C ILE A 641 -15.27 7.92 32.35
N ASP A 642 -15.91 7.62 33.49
CA ASP A 642 -16.09 8.56 34.62
C ASP A 642 -15.32 8.20 35.89
N PHE A 643 -14.63 7.04 35.92
CA PHE A 643 -13.89 6.48 37.07
C PHE A 643 -14.67 6.34 38.41
N GLU A 644 -15.93 6.77 38.50
CA GLU A 644 -16.74 6.77 39.72
C GLU A 644 -17.54 5.48 39.92
N THR A 645 -17.84 4.78 38.82
CA THR A 645 -18.83 3.69 38.80
C THR A 645 -18.28 2.29 39.07
N ASN A 646 -16.96 2.08 39.00
CA ASN A 646 -16.33 0.78 39.18
C ASN A 646 -15.17 0.79 40.19
N THR A 647 -15.22 -0.10 41.18
CA THR A 647 -14.28 -0.11 42.31
C THR A 647 -12.96 -0.87 42.05
N THR A 648 -12.63 -1.15 40.79
CA THR A 648 -11.54 -2.06 40.38
C THR A 648 -10.80 -1.63 39.11
N LEU A 649 -10.80 -0.34 38.75
CA LEU A 649 -10.33 0.27 37.47
C LEU A 649 -8.82 0.12 37.09
N SER A 650 -8.12 -0.90 37.57
CA SER A 650 -6.73 -1.19 37.18
C SER A 650 -6.65 -1.69 35.74
N GLY A 651 -6.36 -0.81 34.78
CA GLY A 651 -6.17 -1.17 33.37
C GLY A 651 -7.14 -0.53 32.36
N VAL A 652 -7.87 0.55 32.74
CA VAL A 652 -8.76 1.28 31.81
C VAL A 652 -8.01 1.95 30.65
N PHE A 653 -6.71 2.18 30.80
CA PHE A 653 -5.87 2.70 29.73
C PHE A 653 -4.62 1.84 29.61
N GLU A 654 -4.20 1.65 28.36
CA GLU A 654 -2.89 1.16 28.00
C GLU A 654 -1.90 2.33 27.85
N GLU A 655 -0.63 2.02 28.10
CA GLU A 655 0.45 2.99 28.25
C GLU A 655 1.35 2.96 27.01
N GLY A 656 1.45 4.07 26.28
CA GLY A 656 2.44 4.20 25.22
C GLY A 656 3.87 4.39 25.79
N ASP A 657 4.89 4.11 24.99
CA ASP A 657 6.32 4.17 25.35
C ASP A 657 6.69 5.30 26.32
N GLY A 658 7.00 4.96 27.58
CA GLY A 658 7.44 5.93 28.59
C GLY A 658 6.31 6.75 29.25
N VAL A 659 5.06 6.31 29.14
CA VAL A 659 3.94 6.74 29.99
C VAL A 659 3.74 5.69 31.10
N THR A 660 3.25 6.12 32.26
CA THR A 660 2.67 5.21 33.27
C THR A 660 1.43 5.82 33.90
N GLY A 661 0.39 5.04 34.20
CA GLY A 661 -0.90 5.54 34.68
C GLY A 661 -1.61 4.63 35.69
N VAL A 662 -2.47 5.23 36.52
CA VAL A 662 -3.26 4.50 37.53
C VAL A 662 -4.46 5.35 38.01
N PRO A 663 -5.64 4.76 38.24
CA PRO A 663 -6.72 5.47 38.91
C PRO A 663 -6.38 5.76 40.37
N ILE A 664 -6.52 7.02 40.78
CA ILE A 664 -6.27 7.48 42.15
C ILE A 664 -7.47 8.24 42.71
N ALA A 665 -7.52 8.43 44.03
CA ALA A 665 -8.44 9.39 44.62
C ALA A 665 -8.10 10.81 44.16
N ASN A 666 -9.11 11.58 43.72
CA ASN A 666 -8.95 12.91 43.14
C ASN A 666 -8.10 13.86 44.03
N PRO A 667 -6.91 14.30 43.58
CA PRO A 667 -6.01 15.11 44.38
C PRO A 667 -6.43 16.59 44.45
N ASP A 668 -7.26 17.08 43.53
CA ASP A 668 -7.73 18.47 43.48
C ASP A 668 -9.23 18.53 43.15
N THR A 669 -10.06 18.77 44.16
CA THR A 669 -11.53 18.83 44.00
C THR A 669 -12.05 20.21 43.56
N ASN A 670 -11.16 21.13 43.14
CA ASN A 670 -11.54 22.47 42.68
C ASN A 670 -11.68 22.49 41.15
N GLY A 671 -12.92 22.45 40.66
CA GLY A 671 -13.23 22.42 39.22
C GLY A 671 -13.65 21.04 38.71
N ASN A 672 -13.26 19.98 39.42
CA ASN A 672 -13.77 18.63 39.24
C ASN A 672 -14.19 18.05 40.60
N SER A 673 -15.38 17.46 40.71
CA SER A 673 -15.94 16.97 41.97
C SER A 673 -15.92 15.45 42.14
N SER A 674 -15.44 14.68 41.15
CA SER A 674 -15.33 13.22 41.21
C SER A 674 -14.42 12.77 42.34
N ALA A 675 -14.68 11.59 42.89
CA ALA A 675 -13.88 10.99 43.96
C ALA A 675 -12.61 10.31 43.43
N THR A 676 -12.62 9.83 42.19
CA THR A 676 -11.56 9.08 41.52
C THR A 676 -11.22 9.77 40.19
N VAL A 677 -9.94 9.78 39.81
CA VAL A 677 -9.45 10.29 38.52
C VAL A 677 -8.30 9.42 38.05
N TYR A 678 -7.98 9.43 36.76
CA TYR A 678 -6.83 8.70 36.23
C TYR A 678 -5.57 9.56 36.29
N GLU A 679 -4.61 9.22 37.16
CA GLU A 679 -3.27 9.81 37.17
C GLU A 679 -2.45 9.23 36.03
N PHE A 680 -1.70 10.07 35.31
CA PHE A 680 -0.68 9.57 34.40
C PHE A 680 0.55 10.46 34.31
N THR A 681 1.71 9.83 34.09
CA THR A 681 3.02 10.46 34.11
C THR A 681 3.70 10.26 32.75
N LYS A 682 4.09 11.37 32.10
CA LYS A 682 4.94 11.33 30.89
C LYS A 682 6.40 11.39 31.33
N ALA A 683 7.08 10.25 31.35
CA ALA A 683 8.37 10.09 32.02
C ALA A 683 9.47 10.99 31.44
N THR A 684 10.52 11.26 32.23
CA THR A 684 11.65 12.05 31.77
C THR A 684 12.38 11.34 30.61
N GLY A 685 12.34 11.91 29.41
CA GLY A 685 12.89 11.32 28.18
C GLY A 685 11.87 10.63 27.28
N ALA A 686 10.60 10.54 27.67
CA ALA A 686 9.52 10.00 26.81
C ALA A 686 9.39 10.82 25.52
N ALA A 687 8.91 10.20 24.43
CA ALA A 687 8.75 10.87 23.16
C ALA A 687 7.64 11.94 23.20
N TRP A 688 7.69 12.89 22.28
CA TRP A 688 6.62 13.89 22.13
C TRP A 688 5.28 13.24 21.79
N TYR A 689 5.30 12.11 21.06
CA TYR A 689 4.15 11.25 20.76
C TYR A 689 3.86 10.18 21.83
N SER A 690 4.47 10.20 23.02
CA SER A 690 4.06 9.29 24.11
C SER A 690 2.74 9.75 24.73
N GLY A 691 1.75 8.85 24.83
CA GLY A 691 0.38 9.12 25.29
C GLY A 691 -0.30 7.90 25.92
N LEU A 692 -1.53 8.08 26.40
CA LEU A 692 -2.42 7.00 26.89
C LEU A 692 -3.40 6.61 25.81
N PHE A 693 -3.78 5.33 25.71
CA PHE A 693 -4.80 4.88 24.77
C PHE A 693 -5.76 3.83 25.35
N GLN A 694 -6.93 3.72 24.74
CA GLN A 694 -7.93 2.68 25.01
C GLN A 694 -8.37 2.11 23.67
N VAL A 695 -8.30 0.78 23.54
CA VAL A 695 -8.92 0.01 22.44
C VAL A 695 -10.29 -0.47 22.91
N PHE A 696 -11.33 -0.19 22.13
CA PHE A 696 -12.69 -0.67 22.38
C PHE A 696 -12.93 -2.03 21.69
N PRO A 697 -13.77 -2.91 22.24
CA PRO A 697 -14.11 -4.21 21.65
C PRO A 697 -14.98 -4.13 20.38
N SER A 698 -15.36 -2.92 19.98
CA SER A 698 -16.13 -2.63 18.78
C SER A 698 -15.82 -1.21 18.33
N ASP A 699 -15.94 -0.94 17.03
CA ASP A 699 -15.78 0.42 16.49
C ASP A 699 -16.66 1.43 17.26
N ILE A 700 -16.07 2.59 17.55
CA ILE A 700 -16.74 3.74 18.17
C ILE A 700 -17.88 4.15 17.25
N ASP A 701 -19.11 4.16 17.76
CA ASP A 701 -20.27 4.53 16.94
C ASP A 701 -20.27 6.04 16.64
N LEU A 702 -19.60 6.45 15.57
CA LEU A 702 -19.57 7.83 15.09
C LEU A 702 -20.92 8.30 14.51
N ASN A 703 -21.94 7.43 14.45
CA ASN A 703 -23.33 7.83 14.22
C ASN A 703 -24.06 8.16 15.54
N ALA A 704 -23.53 7.70 16.68
CA ALA A 704 -23.90 8.12 18.04
C ALA A 704 -23.15 9.37 18.51
N GLY A 705 -22.25 9.94 17.69
CA GLY A 705 -21.70 11.29 17.86
C GLY A 705 -20.22 11.39 17.51
N GLN A 706 -19.79 12.56 17.03
CA GLN A 706 -18.42 12.81 16.53
C GLN A 706 -17.65 13.81 17.41
N SER A 707 -18.28 14.29 18.47
CA SER A 707 -17.66 15.17 19.46
C SER A 707 -17.41 14.42 20.76
N PHE A 708 -16.25 14.64 21.35
CA PHE A 708 -15.81 14.05 22.61
C PHE A 708 -15.42 15.15 23.59
N THR A 709 -15.68 14.95 24.87
CA THR A 709 -15.25 15.83 25.96
C THR A 709 -14.45 15.04 26.97
N PHE A 710 -13.48 15.69 27.62
CA PHE A 710 -12.87 15.19 28.85
C PHE A 710 -12.29 16.32 29.69
N LYS A 711 -12.16 16.08 31.00
CA LYS A 711 -11.48 16.98 31.92
C LYS A 711 -10.03 16.57 32.07
N ILE A 712 -9.13 17.55 31.98
CA ILE A 712 -7.71 17.39 32.24
C ILE A 712 -7.25 18.40 33.29
N TRP A 713 -6.44 17.93 34.24
CA TRP A 713 -5.61 18.79 35.09
C TRP A 713 -4.16 18.64 34.63
N SER A 714 -3.47 19.77 34.44
CA SER A 714 -2.06 19.80 34.07
C SER A 714 -1.28 20.79 34.93
N PRO A 715 -0.01 20.52 35.28
CA PRO A 715 0.88 21.50 35.90
C PRO A 715 1.34 22.62 34.95
N LYS A 716 0.97 22.56 33.65
CA LYS A 716 1.45 23.43 32.57
C LYS A 716 0.31 24.15 31.83
N ALA A 717 0.67 25.21 31.11
CA ALA A 717 -0.21 26.03 30.29
C ALA A 717 0.49 26.38 28.96
N GLY A 718 -0.29 26.62 27.91
CA GLY A 718 0.22 26.81 26.56
C GLY A 718 0.75 25.54 25.91
N ILE A 719 0.37 24.36 26.43
CA ILE A 719 0.68 23.07 25.83
C ILE A 719 -0.48 22.63 24.93
N ASN A 720 -0.18 21.93 23.84
CA ASN A 720 -1.21 21.24 23.06
C ASN A 720 -1.49 19.87 23.69
N VAL A 721 -2.76 19.50 23.70
CA VAL A 721 -3.26 18.18 24.10
C VAL A 721 -3.99 17.61 22.88
N ARG A 722 -3.41 16.58 22.28
CA ARG A 722 -3.98 15.89 21.12
C ARG A 722 -4.93 14.79 21.58
N MET A 723 -6.08 14.70 20.93
CA MET A 723 -6.88 13.47 20.89
C MET A 723 -6.80 12.89 19.48
N GLN A 724 -6.64 11.57 19.37
CA GLN A 724 -6.52 10.84 18.12
C GLN A 724 -7.50 9.66 18.13
N LEU A 725 -8.16 9.39 17.00
CA LEU A 725 -8.93 8.18 16.75
C LEU A 725 -8.22 7.39 15.66
N GLU A 726 -8.12 6.08 15.83
CA GLU A 726 -7.40 5.19 14.92
C GLU A 726 -8.02 3.78 14.90
N LYS A 727 -7.66 2.99 13.89
CA LYS A 727 -7.96 1.55 13.81
C LYS A 727 -6.78 0.75 14.33
N GLU A 728 -7.01 -0.16 15.27
CA GLU A 728 -6.02 -1.17 15.65
C GLU A 728 -5.71 -2.10 14.46
N GLY A 729 -4.45 -2.53 14.33
CA GLY A 729 -4.03 -3.49 13.28
C GLY A 729 -2.83 -3.11 12.40
N GLY A 730 -2.02 -2.10 12.78
CA GLY A 730 -0.62 -1.95 12.30
C GLY A 730 -0.36 -1.63 10.82
N GLY A 731 -1.38 -1.55 9.96
CA GLY A 731 -1.23 -1.44 8.51
C GLY A 731 -1.97 -0.28 7.86
N GLY A 732 -1.53 0.96 8.09
CA GLY A 732 -2.02 2.14 7.35
C GLY A 732 -3.51 2.45 7.50
N GLY A 733 -4.14 2.00 8.58
CA GLY A 733 -5.54 2.23 8.88
C GLY A 733 -5.91 3.71 9.05
N PRO A 734 -7.21 4.03 8.96
CA PRO A 734 -7.70 5.40 9.11
C PRO A 734 -7.26 5.98 10.46
N THR A 735 -6.61 7.14 10.42
CA THR A 735 -6.06 7.83 11.60
C THR A 735 -6.40 9.30 11.49
N VAL A 736 -7.07 9.83 12.51
CA VAL A 736 -7.53 11.23 12.56
C VAL A 736 -7.22 11.82 13.93
N PHE A 737 -6.92 13.11 14.00
CA PHE A 737 -6.58 13.77 15.26
C PHE A 737 -7.07 15.20 15.29
N VAL A 738 -7.28 15.69 16.50
CA VAL A 738 -7.66 17.07 16.81
C VAL A 738 -6.81 17.54 17.99
N ASP A 739 -6.22 18.73 17.86
CA ASP A 739 -5.40 19.35 18.90
C ASP A 739 -6.18 20.43 19.64
N GLN A 740 -5.97 20.56 20.95
CA GLN A 740 -6.51 21.64 21.78
C GLN A 740 -5.40 22.28 22.62
N THR A 741 -5.33 23.61 22.67
CA THR A 741 -4.31 24.32 23.49
C THR A 741 -4.83 24.55 24.91
N LEU A 742 -4.15 23.97 25.91
CA LEU A 742 -4.51 24.11 27.31
C LEU A 742 -4.06 25.47 27.88
N ALA A 743 -4.98 26.43 27.97
CA ALA A 743 -4.65 27.82 28.32
C ALA A 743 -4.20 28.07 29.79
N THR A 744 -4.55 27.19 30.73
CA THR A 744 -4.33 27.41 32.18
C THR A 744 -3.76 26.20 32.91
N ALA A 745 -2.79 26.46 33.79
CA ALA A 745 -2.07 25.47 34.57
C ALA A 745 -2.60 25.34 36.01
N ASN A 746 -2.41 24.16 36.61
CA ASN A 746 -2.73 23.82 37.99
C ASN A 746 -4.22 24.02 38.33
N THR A 747 -5.08 23.69 37.37
CA THR A 747 -6.55 23.67 37.49
C THR A 747 -7.10 22.61 36.55
N TRP A 748 -8.28 22.09 36.85
CA TRP A 748 -9.07 21.32 35.88
C TRP A 748 -9.57 22.23 34.76
N VAL A 749 -9.53 21.71 33.54
CA VAL A 749 -10.09 22.30 32.32
C VAL A 749 -10.84 21.20 31.58
N GLU A 750 -12.05 21.49 31.11
CA GLU A 750 -12.81 20.62 30.21
C GLU A 750 -12.42 20.95 28.77
N LEU A 751 -11.92 19.97 28.03
CA LEU A 751 -11.58 20.08 26.62
C LEU A 751 -12.65 19.40 25.78
N THR A 752 -12.98 20.00 24.64
CA THR A 752 -13.89 19.44 23.64
C THR A 752 -13.11 19.20 22.35
N TYR A 753 -13.29 18.03 21.76
CA TYR A 753 -12.70 17.62 20.50
C TYR A 753 -13.84 17.30 19.53
N ASP A 754 -13.87 17.96 18.38
CA ASP A 754 -14.86 17.71 17.33
C ASP A 754 -14.17 17.07 16.13
N PHE A 755 -14.52 15.81 15.85
CA PHE A 755 -13.95 15.06 14.74
C PHE A 755 -14.81 15.16 13.46
N SER A 756 -15.93 15.86 13.46
CA SER A 756 -16.92 15.81 12.36
C SER A 756 -16.38 16.26 10.99
N GLY A 757 -15.37 17.13 10.94
CA GLY A 757 -14.66 17.52 9.72
C GLY A 757 -13.48 16.63 9.32
N VAL A 758 -13.12 15.61 10.12
CA VAL A 758 -11.95 14.74 9.88
C VAL A 758 -12.26 13.25 9.86
N VAL A 759 -13.31 12.76 10.54
CA VAL A 759 -13.75 11.36 10.45
C VAL A 759 -14.57 11.08 9.20
N ASN A 760 -14.33 9.92 8.61
CA ASN A 760 -15.26 9.29 7.68
C ASN A 760 -16.07 8.24 8.45
N THR A 761 -17.40 8.35 8.53
CA THR A 761 -18.24 7.41 9.30
C THR A 761 -18.37 6.02 8.68
N ALA A 762 -17.83 5.80 7.47
CA ALA A 762 -17.70 4.47 6.88
C ALA A 762 -16.38 3.77 7.29
N ASP A 763 -15.43 4.51 7.89
CA ASP A 763 -14.17 3.97 8.36
C ASP A 763 -14.29 3.46 9.80
N ALA A 764 -13.60 2.35 10.08
CA ALA A 764 -13.58 1.73 11.39
C ALA A 764 -12.57 2.45 12.30
N TYR A 765 -13.02 2.92 13.47
CA TYR A 765 -12.15 3.47 14.52
C TYR A 765 -12.53 2.80 15.84
N ASP A 766 -11.67 1.94 16.37
CA ASP A 766 -11.86 1.23 17.63
C ASP A 766 -10.93 1.73 18.74
N LYS A 767 -9.94 2.55 18.43
CA LYS A 767 -8.94 3.02 19.38
C LYS A 767 -8.93 4.55 19.49
N PHE A 768 -8.79 5.07 20.71
CA PHE A 768 -8.47 6.47 20.94
C PHE A 768 -7.19 6.67 21.75
N VAL A 769 -6.48 7.75 21.47
CA VAL A 769 -5.22 8.12 22.14
C VAL A 769 -5.25 9.57 22.59
N ILE A 770 -4.73 9.85 23.79
CA ILE A 770 -4.53 11.20 24.34
C ILE A 770 -3.04 11.46 24.54
N PHE A 771 -2.53 12.53 23.93
CA PHE A 771 -1.15 12.98 24.07
C PHE A 771 -1.09 14.40 24.66
N PRO A 772 -0.74 14.60 25.95
CA PRO A 772 -0.40 15.92 26.43
C PRO A 772 1.00 16.32 25.93
N GLU A 773 1.23 17.62 25.77
CA GLU A 773 2.49 18.16 25.26
C GLU A 773 2.87 17.61 23.89
N PHE A 774 1.86 17.47 23.02
CA PHE A 774 2.10 17.12 21.63
C PHE A 774 2.69 18.35 20.91
N ASP A 775 3.98 18.30 20.59
CA ASP A 775 4.71 19.40 19.93
C ASP A 775 5.65 18.84 18.85
N ASP A 776 5.19 18.92 17.59
CA ASP A 776 5.97 18.57 16.40
C ASP A 776 7.00 19.65 16.02
N VAL A 777 6.86 20.88 16.55
CA VAL A 777 7.72 22.06 16.27
C VAL A 777 8.61 22.42 17.48
N GLY A 778 9.21 21.40 18.10
CA GLY A 778 10.17 21.59 19.18
C GLY A 778 10.78 20.31 19.70
N GLN A 779 10.03 19.20 19.62
CA GLN A 779 10.38 17.88 20.16
C GLN A 779 10.96 17.92 21.59
N PRO A 780 10.37 18.66 22.55
CA PRO A 780 10.74 18.52 23.95
C PRO A 780 10.39 17.09 24.40
N ALA A 781 11.40 16.32 24.80
CA ALA A 781 11.14 15.04 25.46
C ALA A 781 10.37 15.28 26.77
N GLY A 782 9.55 14.30 27.17
CA GLY A 782 8.84 14.34 28.44
C GLY A 782 9.76 14.70 29.59
N ASP A 783 9.28 15.46 30.58
CA ASP A 783 10.08 15.96 31.69
C ASP A 783 9.74 15.31 33.04
N GLY A 784 8.84 14.32 33.05
CA GLY A 784 8.31 13.71 34.28
C GLY A 784 7.04 14.40 34.82
N SER A 785 6.36 15.20 33.99
CA SER A 785 5.09 15.83 34.38
C SER A 785 3.98 14.80 34.58
N VAL A 786 3.18 15.05 35.62
CA VAL A 786 2.00 14.27 36.02
C VAL A 786 0.74 15.04 35.63
N TYR A 787 -0.23 14.32 35.09
CA TYR A 787 -1.50 14.81 34.58
C TYR A 787 -2.64 14.00 35.20
N TYR A 788 -3.85 14.56 35.23
CA TYR A 788 -5.05 13.84 35.67
C TYR A 788 -6.15 13.94 34.62
N LEU A 789 -6.79 12.82 34.29
CA LEU A 789 -7.93 12.74 33.36
C LEU A 789 -9.20 12.30 34.10
N ASP A 790 -10.35 12.82 33.66
CA ASP A 790 -11.66 12.46 34.18
C ASP A 790 -12.81 12.86 33.23
N ASP A 791 -14.03 12.43 33.53
CA ASP A 791 -15.28 12.82 32.85
C ASP A 791 -15.21 12.73 31.32
N MET A 792 -14.66 11.64 30.77
CA MET A 792 -14.63 11.42 29.33
C MET A 792 -16.02 11.03 28.82
N ALA A 793 -16.53 11.75 27.83
CA ALA A 793 -17.80 11.41 27.19
C ALA A 793 -17.75 11.63 25.68
N GLN A 794 -18.24 10.64 24.92
CA GLN A 794 -18.77 10.86 23.59
C GLN A 794 -20.07 11.64 23.75
N ASN A 795 -20.10 12.85 23.20
CA ASN A 795 -21.32 13.62 23.13
C ASN A 795 -22.25 12.91 22.14
N ALA A 796 -23.50 12.68 22.56
CA ALA A 796 -24.57 12.20 21.67
C ALA A 796 -24.59 13.04 20.37
N PRO A 797 -25.13 12.54 19.23
CA PRO A 797 -25.05 13.29 17.99
C PRO A 797 -25.75 14.62 18.22
N THR A 798 -24.94 15.67 18.15
CA THR A 798 -25.36 17.02 17.83
C THR A 798 -26.01 16.88 16.45
N GLY A 799 -27.33 16.60 16.46
CA GLY A 799 -27.99 15.94 15.33
C GLY A 799 -27.68 16.65 14.02
N PRO A 800 -27.27 15.86 13.00
CA PRO A 800 -26.05 16.06 12.21
C PRO A 800 -25.63 17.53 12.15
N PRO A 801 -24.42 17.89 12.62
CA PRO A 801 -24.03 19.23 13.08
C PRO A 801 -24.67 20.24 12.18
N THR A 802 -25.68 20.97 12.67
CA THR A 802 -26.80 21.40 11.80
C THR A 802 -26.35 22.44 10.81
N VAL A 803 -25.79 21.93 9.71
CA VAL A 803 -25.34 22.63 8.51
C VAL A 803 -26.50 23.54 8.17
N ALA A 804 -26.23 24.83 8.02
CA ALA A 804 -27.27 25.72 7.57
C ALA A 804 -27.73 25.20 6.21
N THR A 805 -28.92 24.61 6.16
CA THR A 805 -29.48 24.09 4.90
C THR A 805 -30.14 25.20 4.08
N SER A 806 -30.32 26.35 4.71
CA SER A 806 -30.66 27.65 4.15
C SER A 806 -30.21 28.72 5.15
N PHE A 807 -30.21 29.98 4.73
CA PHE A 807 -30.26 31.12 5.65
C PHE A 807 -31.63 31.18 6.38
N PRO A 808 -31.76 31.88 7.52
CA PRO A 808 -30.71 32.54 8.30
C PRO A 808 -29.84 31.58 9.13
N ILE A 809 -28.66 32.06 9.53
CA ILE A 809 -27.71 31.43 10.46
C ILE A 809 -27.50 32.42 11.61
N ASP A 810 -28.23 32.20 12.70
CA ASP A 810 -28.34 33.14 13.83
C ASP A 810 -27.59 32.70 15.11
N PHE A 811 -27.01 31.49 15.11
CA PHE A 811 -26.35 30.83 16.25
C PHE A 811 -27.18 30.67 17.55
N GLU A 812 -28.36 31.28 17.65
CA GLU A 812 -29.23 31.28 18.83
C GLU A 812 -30.14 30.06 18.94
N THR A 813 -30.54 29.51 17.78
CA THR A 813 -31.63 28.50 17.73
C THR A 813 -31.16 27.06 17.95
N ASN A 814 -29.85 26.82 18.00
CA ASN A 814 -29.29 25.48 18.01
C ASN A 814 -28.04 25.41 18.91
N THR A 815 -28.13 24.76 20.07
CA THR A 815 -27.09 24.77 21.11
C THR A 815 -25.91 23.81 20.83
N THR A 816 -25.67 23.48 19.56
CA THR A 816 -24.75 22.41 19.15
C THR A 816 -24.06 22.70 17.81
N LEU A 817 -23.77 23.98 17.52
CA LEU A 817 -23.30 24.48 16.22
C LEU A 817 -21.77 24.35 15.99
N SER A 818 -21.17 23.29 16.52
CA SER A 818 -19.84 22.87 16.05
C SER A 818 -19.99 22.41 14.60
N GLY A 819 -19.12 22.88 13.69
CA GLY A 819 -19.15 22.49 12.27
C GLY A 819 -20.17 23.20 11.35
N VAL A 820 -20.74 24.36 11.73
CA VAL A 820 -21.53 25.17 10.77
C VAL A 820 -20.66 25.71 9.65
N PHE A 821 -19.46 26.16 10.00
CA PHE A 821 -18.50 26.69 9.06
C PHE A 821 -17.24 25.84 9.05
N GLU A 822 -16.75 25.58 7.85
CA GLU A 822 -15.44 24.99 7.59
C GLU A 822 -14.37 26.09 7.50
N GLU A 823 -13.16 25.73 7.93
CA GLU A 823 -12.03 26.62 8.10
C GLU A 823 -11.09 26.56 6.88
N GLY A 824 -10.74 27.70 6.30
CA GLY A 824 -9.65 27.77 5.32
C GLY A 824 -8.27 27.86 6.00
N ASP A 825 -7.21 27.44 5.29
CA ASP A 825 -5.81 27.43 5.77
C ASP A 825 -5.44 28.62 6.69
N GLY A 826 -5.19 28.37 7.97
CA GLY A 826 -4.75 29.39 8.94
C GLY A 826 -5.86 30.23 9.58
N VAL A 827 -7.12 29.84 9.41
CA VAL A 827 -8.26 30.28 10.26
C VAL A 827 -8.54 29.20 11.31
N THR A 828 -9.03 29.61 12.48
CA THR A 828 -9.85 28.74 13.35
C THR A 828 -11.13 29.47 13.78
N GLY A 829 -12.18 28.75 14.15
CA GLY A 829 -13.41 29.38 14.65
C GLY A 829 -14.39 28.45 15.37
N VAL A 830 -15.17 29.04 16.27
CA VAL A 830 -16.09 28.30 17.16
C VAL A 830 -17.23 29.20 17.66
N PRO A 831 -18.48 28.70 17.80
CA PRO A 831 -19.53 29.44 18.48
C PRO A 831 -19.19 29.66 19.96
N ILE A 832 -19.19 30.91 20.41
CA ILE A 832 -18.94 31.31 21.80
C ILE A 832 -20.10 32.15 22.35
N ALA A 833 -20.18 32.29 23.66
CA ALA A 833 -21.06 33.29 24.27
C ALA A 833 -20.62 34.71 23.86
N ASN A 834 -21.57 35.55 23.44
CA ASN A 834 -21.31 36.88 22.88
C ASN A 834 -20.45 37.76 23.82
N PRO A 835 -19.21 38.13 23.43
CA PRO A 835 -18.30 38.86 24.30
C PRO A 835 -18.61 40.37 24.38
N ASP A 836 -19.41 40.92 23.46
CA ASP A 836 -19.80 42.33 23.45
C ASP A 836 -21.27 42.50 23.06
N THR A 837 -22.16 42.59 24.05
CA THR A 837 -23.61 42.76 23.81
C THR A 837 -24.01 44.19 23.41
N ASN A 838 -23.08 45.06 22.99
CA ASN A 838 -23.36 46.44 22.59
C ASN A 838 -23.45 46.56 21.07
N GLY A 839 -24.66 46.67 20.54
CA GLY A 839 -24.93 46.73 19.09
C GLY A 839 -25.36 45.39 18.50
N ASN A 840 -25.06 44.29 19.19
CA ASN A 840 -25.62 42.98 18.94
C ASN A 840 -26.15 42.37 20.26
N SER A 841 -27.31 41.72 20.24
CA SER A 841 -28.00 41.22 21.43
C SER A 841 -28.13 39.69 21.52
N SER A 842 -27.62 38.96 20.53
CA SER A 842 -27.55 37.49 20.53
C SER A 842 -26.73 36.98 21.72
N ALA A 843 -27.10 35.82 22.25
CA ALA A 843 -26.39 35.16 23.34
C ALA A 843 -25.12 34.44 22.86
N THR A 844 -25.10 33.97 21.62
CA THR A 844 -24.05 33.18 20.98
C THR A 844 -23.61 33.89 19.69
N VAL A 845 -22.31 33.86 19.38
CA VAL A 845 -21.74 34.41 18.14
C VAL A 845 -20.59 33.51 17.69
N PHE A 846 -20.22 33.55 16.42
CA PHE A 846 -19.10 32.77 15.91
C PHE A 846 -17.78 33.55 16.10
N GLU A 847 -16.85 33.02 16.90
CA GLU A 847 -15.47 33.52 16.95
C GLU A 847 -14.71 33.08 15.68
N PHE A 848 -14.03 34.01 15.03
CA PHE A 848 -13.16 33.77 13.87
C PHE A 848 -11.77 34.30 14.20
N ASN A 849 -10.77 33.43 14.25
CA ASN A 849 -9.38 33.74 14.58
C ASN A 849 -8.50 33.60 13.33
N LYS A 850 -7.96 34.73 12.83
CA LYS A 850 -7.04 34.75 11.68
C LYS A 850 -5.60 34.67 12.20
N ALA A 851 -5.01 33.48 12.15
CA ALA A 851 -3.73 33.18 12.79
C ALA A 851 -2.58 34.10 12.29
N THR A 852 -1.55 34.27 13.14
CA THR A 852 -0.36 35.01 12.72
C THR A 852 0.36 34.27 11.58
N GLY A 853 0.49 34.90 10.42
CA GLY A 853 1.04 34.27 9.22
C GLY A 853 0.00 33.73 8.23
N ALA A 854 -1.29 33.74 8.57
CA ALA A 854 -2.36 33.30 7.68
C ALA A 854 -2.39 34.12 6.37
N ALA A 855 -2.87 33.53 5.28
CA ALA A 855 -2.94 34.22 4.00
C ALA A 855 -4.02 35.32 4.01
N TRP A 856 -3.88 36.29 3.12
CA TRP A 856 -4.90 37.33 2.91
C TRP A 856 -6.24 36.73 2.49
N TYR A 857 -6.21 35.63 1.73
CA TYR A 857 -7.37 34.81 1.33
C TYR A 857 -7.77 33.73 2.35
N SER A 858 -7.21 33.69 3.57
CA SER A 858 -7.69 32.79 4.62
C SER A 858 -9.06 33.28 5.13
N GLY A 859 -10.08 32.42 5.03
CA GLY A 859 -11.47 32.74 5.32
C GLY A 859 -12.28 31.55 5.82
N LEU A 860 -13.57 31.76 6.00
CA LEU A 860 -14.54 30.86 6.64
C LEU A 860 -15.66 30.54 5.65
N PHE A 861 -16.07 29.28 5.49
CA PHE A 861 -17.10 28.92 4.49
C PHE A 861 -18.16 27.94 4.99
N GLN A 862 -19.32 27.95 4.32
CA GLN A 862 -20.42 27.01 4.53
C GLN A 862 -20.82 26.45 3.17
N ILE A 863 -20.87 25.12 3.07
CA ILE A 863 -21.47 24.40 1.95
C ILE A 863 -22.92 24.03 2.31
N PHE A 864 -23.86 24.28 1.40
CA PHE A 864 -25.27 23.94 1.49
C PHE A 864 -25.54 22.61 0.75
N PRO A 865 -26.47 21.76 1.23
CA PRO A 865 -26.81 20.50 0.56
C PRO A 865 -27.60 20.67 -0.75
N SER A 866 -27.91 21.91 -1.13
CA SER A 866 -28.57 22.30 -2.38
C SER A 866 -28.23 23.75 -2.71
N ASP A 867 -28.28 24.09 -3.99
CA ASP A 867 -28.08 25.46 -4.48
C ASP A 867 -28.86 26.50 -3.67
N ILE A 868 -28.18 27.59 -3.31
CA ILE A 868 -28.75 28.76 -2.63
C ILE A 868 -29.85 29.36 -3.51
N ASP A 869 -31.03 29.64 -2.95
CA ASP A 869 -32.17 30.16 -3.71
C ASP A 869 -31.99 31.64 -4.08
N LEU A 870 -31.21 31.90 -5.12
CA LEU A 870 -31.02 33.23 -5.70
C LEU A 870 -32.24 33.72 -6.50
N SER A 871 -33.36 32.98 -6.53
CA SER A 871 -34.58 33.40 -7.22
C SER A 871 -35.50 34.28 -6.36
N SER A 872 -35.36 34.22 -5.03
CA SER A 872 -36.18 34.98 -4.07
C SER A 872 -35.47 36.21 -3.49
N SER A 873 -34.14 36.16 -3.32
CA SER A 873 -33.30 37.31 -3.00
C SER A 873 -31.84 37.06 -3.40
N GLN A 874 -31.12 38.11 -3.79
CA GLN A 874 -29.68 38.08 -4.10
C GLN A 874 -28.88 38.98 -3.15
N SER A 875 -29.52 39.45 -2.07
CA SER A 875 -28.91 40.25 -1.03
C SER A 875 -28.75 39.43 0.24
N PHE A 876 -27.56 39.53 0.85
CA PHE A 876 -27.19 38.86 2.09
C PHE A 876 -26.73 39.89 3.11
N THR A 877 -26.96 39.61 4.39
CA THR A 877 -26.52 40.43 5.51
C THR A 877 -25.81 39.57 6.54
N PHE A 878 -24.81 40.11 7.23
CA PHE A 878 -24.32 39.56 8.49
C PHE A 878 -23.70 40.66 9.35
N LYS A 879 -23.61 40.42 10.66
CA LYS A 879 -22.94 41.30 11.61
C LYS A 879 -21.53 40.85 11.87
N ILE A 880 -20.61 41.81 11.90
CA ILE A 880 -19.21 41.61 12.28
C ILE A 880 -18.81 42.57 13.39
N TRP A 881 -18.17 42.02 14.43
CA TRP A 881 -17.34 42.78 15.35
C TRP A 881 -15.88 42.57 14.94
N SER A 882 -15.12 43.66 14.84
CA SER A 882 -13.70 43.61 14.50
C SER A 882 -12.88 44.52 15.41
N PRO A 883 -11.65 44.13 15.80
CA PRO A 883 -10.71 45.03 16.47
C PRO A 883 -10.14 46.13 15.56
N LYS A 884 -10.42 46.09 14.24
CA LYS A 884 -9.85 46.94 13.19
C LYS A 884 -10.91 47.73 12.42
N ALA A 885 -10.44 48.77 11.72
CA ALA A 885 -11.22 49.64 10.85
C ALA A 885 -10.43 49.94 9.57
N GLY A 886 -11.13 50.22 8.47
CA GLY A 886 -10.54 50.39 7.14
C GLY A 886 -10.10 49.08 6.50
N ILE A 887 -10.53 47.93 7.03
CA ILE A 887 -10.28 46.61 6.44
C ILE A 887 -11.39 46.27 5.45
N ASN A 888 -11.06 45.53 4.40
CA ASN A 888 -12.06 44.93 3.52
C ASN A 888 -12.51 43.58 4.09
N VAL A 889 -13.81 43.31 3.98
CA VAL A 889 -14.46 42.06 4.32
C VAL A 889 -15.14 41.57 3.04
N ARG A 890 -14.66 40.45 2.49
CA ARG A 890 -15.22 39.84 1.28
C ARG A 890 -16.30 38.85 1.65
N MET A 891 -17.39 38.83 0.90
CA MET A 891 -18.30 37.69 0.79
C MET A 891 -18.24 37.13 -0.64
N GLN A 892 -18.25 35.81 -0.77
CA GLN A 892 -18.05 35.09 -2.03
C GLN A 892 -19.04 33.92 -2.13
N LEU A 893 -19.60 33.68 -3.31
CA LEU A 893 -20.45 32.53 -3.62
C LEU A 893 -19.74 31.65 -4.67
N GLU A 894 -19.77 30.35 -4.47
CA GLU A 894 -19.03 29.35 -5.24
C GLU A 894 -19.89 28.11 -5.54
N LYS A 895 -19.43 27.29 -6.48
CA LYS A 895 -19.83 25.90 -6.65
C LYS A 895 -18.78 24.96 -6.07
N GLU A 896 -19.19 24.06 -5.18
CA GLU A 896 -18.35 22.96 -4.69
C GLU A 896 -17.90 22.02 -5.85
N GLY A 897 -16.71 21.40 -5.72
CA GLY A 897 -16.25 20.35 -6.66
C GLY A 897 -15.00 20.65 -7.50
N GLY A 898 -14.13 21.59 -7.09
CA GLY A 898 -12.72 21.65 -7.50
C GLY A 898 -12.38 21.90 -8.99
N GLY A 899 -13.37 22.16 -9.85
CA GLY A 899 -13.22 22.15 -11.30
C GLY A 899 -13.70 23.40 -12.03
N GLY A 900 -13.20 24.59 -11.67
CA GLY A 900 -13.45 25.83 -12.44
C GLY A 900 -14.92 26.26 -12.52
N GLY A 901 -15.70 25.97 -11.48
CA GLY A 901 -17.10 26.37 -11.36
C GLY A 901 -17.29 27.89 -11.25
N PRO A 902 -18.55 28.37 -11.32
CA PRO A 902 -18.86 29.78 -11.13
C PRO A 902 -18.37 30.26 -9.76
N THR A 903 -17.77 31.45 -9.72
CA THR A 903 -17.28 32.10 -8.51
C THR A 903 -17.51 33.58 -8.63
N VAL A 904 -18.19 34.17 -7.66
CA VAL A 904 -18.57 35.58 -7.64
C VAL A 904 -18.39 36.14 -6.24
N PHE A 905 -17.99 37.41 -6.11
CA PHE A 905 -17.70 38.00 -4.81
C PHE A 905 -18.07 39.48 -4.76
N VAL A 906 -18.28 39.98 -3.55
CA VAL A 906 -18.57 41.38 -3.24
C VAL A 906 -17.77 41.76 -2.00
N ASP A 907 -17.10 42.90 -2.05
CA ASP A 907 -16.28 43.44 -0.95
C ASP A 907 -16.99 44.60 -0.25
N GLN A 908 -16.88 44.65 1.08
CA GLN A 908 -17.32 45.78 1.90
C GLN A 908 -16.18 46.28 2.79
N THR A 909 -16.02 47.60 2.89
CA THR A 909 -15.00 48.20 3.78
C THR A 909 -15.59 48.47 5.17
N LEU A 910 -15.03 47.86 6.20
CA LEU A 910 -15.48 48.01 7.58
C LEU A 910 -14.97 49.33 8.18
N ALA A 911 -15.84 50.33 8.28
CA ALA A 911 -15.45 51.69 8.64
C ALA A 911 -15.07 51.91 10.12
N THR A 912 -15.46 51.02 11.04
CA THR A 912 -15.33 51.22 12.50
C THR A 912 -14.87 49.98 13.25
N ALA A 913 -13.98 50.18 14.21
CA ALA A 913 -13.38 49.14 15.04
C ALA A 913 -14.01 49.07 16.44
N ASN A 914 -13.90 47.91 17.07
CA ASN A 914 -14.34 47.59 18.44
C ASN A 914 -15.84 47.88 18.67
N THR A 915 -16.65 47.53 17.68
CA THR A 915 -18.12 47.60 17.70
C THR A 915 -18.67 46.61 16.70
N TRP A 916 -19.89 46.12 16.94
CA TRP A 916 -20.66 45.42 15.92
C TRP A 916 -21.06 46.37 14.79
N VAL A 917 -20.98 45.85 13.56
CA VAL A 917 -21.44 46.50 12.32
C VAL A 917 -22.20 45.46 11.50
N GLU A 918 -23.38 45.80 11.02
CA GLU A 918 -24.13 45.00 10.04
C GLU A 918 -23.64 45.36 8.64
N LEU A 919 -23.18 44.36 7.88
CA LEU A 919 -22.75 44.50 6.49
C LEU A 919 -23.81 43.90 5.56
N THR A 920 -24.00 44.54 4.41
CA THR A 920 -24.93 44.09 3.36
C THR A 920 -24.17 43.86 2.06
N TYR A 921 -24.40 42.71 1.43
CA TYR A 921 -23.79 42.29 0.18
C TYR A 921 -24.90 42.05 -0.83
N ASP A 922 -24.88 42.79 -1.95
CA ASP A 922 -25.81 42.60 -3.05
C ASP A 922 -25.09 41.93 -4.22
N PHE A 923 -25.50 40.71 -4.54
CA PHE A 923 -24.93 39.93 -5.63
C PHE A 923 -25.66 40.15 -6.97
N SER A 924 -26.71 40.97 -7.03
CA SER A 924 -27.60 41.08 -8.21
C SER A 924 -26.94 41.52 -9.51
N GLY A 925 -25.80 42.21 -9.43
CA GLY A 925 -24.97 42.58 -10.58
C GLY A 925 -23.88 41.56 -10.96
N VAL A 926 -23.70 40.47 -10.20
CA VAL A 926 -22.59 39.51 -10.35
C VAL A 926 -23.01 38.04 -10.42
N VAL A 927 -24.09 37.60 -9.75
CA VAL A 927 -24.60 36.22 -9.90
C VAL A 927 -25.31 36.03 -11.25
N ASN A 928 -25.14 34.85 -11.83
CA ASN A 928 -25.99 34.37 -12.90
C ASN A 928 -26.94 33.31 -12.33
N THR A 929 -28.25 33.57 -12.28
CA THR A 929 -29.23 32.65 -11.66
C THR A 929 -29.48 31.36 -12.47
N SER A 930 -28.81 31.15 -13.62
CA SER A 930 -28.75 29.83 -14.26
C SER A 930 -27.64 28.93 -13.71
N ASP A 931 -26.70 29.52 -12.97
CA ASP A 931 -25.50 28.86 -12.49
C ASP A 931 -25.72 28.40 -11.05
N SER A 932 -25.07 27.29 -10.71
CA SER A 932 -25.25 26.61 -9.44
C SER A 932 -24.27 27.19 -8.42
N TYR A 933 -24.77 27.71 -7.31
CA TYR A 933 -23.99 28.19 -6.17
C TYR A 933 -24.50 27.50 -4.91
N ASP A 934 -23.69 26.64 -4.31
CA ASP A 934 -24.01 25.87 -3.11
C ASP A 934 -23.04 26.15 -1.97
N LYS A 935 -22.06 27.04 -2.14
CA LYS A 935 -21.09 27.40 -1.11
C LYS A 935 -21.00 28.91 -0.96
N PHE A 936 -20.91 29.40 0.28
CA PHE A 936 -20.51 30.78 0.55
C PHE A 936 -19.26 30.86 1.43
N VAL A 937 -18.46 31.91 1.21
CA VAL A 937 -17.19 32.15 1.92
C VAL A 937 -17.14 33.60 2.39
N VAL A 938 -16.59 33.83 3.58
CA VAL A 938 -16.33 35.16 4.15
C VAL A 938 -14.86 35.30 4.52
N PHE A 939 -14.27 36.43 4.13
CA PHE A 939 -12.86 36.74 4.39
C PHE A 939 -12.73 38.13 5.05
N PRO A 940 -12.64 38.19 6.39
CA PRO A 940 -12.18 39.39 7.10
C PRO A 940 -10.71 39.68 6.74
N GLU A 941 -10.37 40.95 6.51
CA GLU A 941 -9.05 41.39 6.03
C GLU A 941 -8.63 40.75 4.71
N PHE A 942 -9.51 40.85 3.70
CA PHE A 942 -9.15 40.49 2.33
C PHE A 942 -8.41 41.65 1.65
N ASP A 943 -7.10 41.51 1.46
CA ASP A 943 -6.25 42.52 0.81
C ASP A 943 -5.32 41.87 -0.22
N ASP A 944 -5.68 41.99 -1.49
CA ASP A 944 -4.88 41.57 -2.64
C ASP A 944 -3.78 42.60 -3.03
N VAL A 945 -3.82 43.82 -2.48
CA VAL A 945 -2.91 44.94 -2.80
C VAL A 945 -2.06 45.36 -1.58
N GLY A 946 -1.43 44.37 -0.96
CA GLY A 946 -0.49 44.59 0.14
C GLY A 946 0.09 43.31 0.72
N GLN A 947 -0.70 42.23 0.66
CA GLN A 947 -0.40 40.92 1.26
C GLN A 947 0.17 40.98 2.68
N PRO A 948 -0.38 41.79 3.62
CA PRO A 948 -0.09 41.57 5.01
C PRO A 948 -0.61 40.18 5.40
N ALA A 949 0.27 39.33 5.91
CA ALA A 949 -0.16 38.08 6.52
C ALA A 949 -1.02 38.39 7.76
N GLY A 950 -1.91 37.48 8.13
CA GLY A 950 -2.71 37.57 9.35
C GLY A 950 -1.82 37.87 10.57
N ASP A 951 -2.34 38.60 11.54
CA ASP A 951 -1.60 39.08 12.72
C ASP A 951 -2.13 38.53 14.05
N GLY A 952 -2.94 37.47 14.01
CA GLY A 952 -3.60 36.90 15.19
C GLY A 952 -4.85 37.67 15.62
N SER A 953 -5.48 38.42 14.71
CA SER A 953 -6.72 39.15 15.01
C SER A 953 -7.93 38.22 15.09
N ILE A 954 -8.74 38.44 16.12
CA ILE A 954 -9.99 37.74 16.38
C ILE A 954 -11.16 38.64 15.98
N TYR A 955 -12.17 38.06 15.35
CA TYR A 955 -13.39 38.67 14.86
C TYR A 955 -14.59 37.90 15.43
N TYR A 956 -15.74 38.55 15.52
CA TYR A 956 -16.99 37.87 15.86
C TYR A 956 -18.01 38.07 14.74
N LEU A 957 -18.65 36.99 14.30
CA LEU A 957 -19.61 36.95 13.20
C LEU A 957 -20.97 36.48 13.73
N ASP A 958 -22.05 37.09 13.27
CA ASP A 958 -23.42 36.78 13.72
C ASP A 958 -24.50 37.19 12.69
N ASP A 959 -25.74 36.74 12.89
CA ASP A 959 -26.94 37.14 12.15
C ASP A 959 -26.77 37.08 10.62
N PHE A 960 -26.25 35.97 10.09
CA PHE A 960 -26.24 35.76 8.64
C PHE A 960 -27.66 35.56 8.14
N ASP A 961 -28.15 36.39 7.22
CA ASP A 961 -29.46 36.22 6.61
C ASP A 961 -29.39 36.46 5.10
N GLN A 962 -30.17 35.68 4.35
CA GLN A 962 -30.50 35.99 2.97
C GLN A 962 -31.74 36.85 3.03
N ALA A 963 -31.52 38.17 3.14
CA ALA A 963 -32.55 39.16 3.39
C ALA A 963 -33.78 38.89 2.51
N ALA A 964 -34.87 38.42 3.14
CA ALA A 964 -36.09 38.06 2.44
C ALA A 964 -36.56 39.24 1.59
N GLY A 965 -37.14 38.98 0.40
CA GLY A 965 -37.50 39.96 -0.64
C GLY A 965 -38.49 41.09 -0.29
N GLY A 966 -38.63 41.46 0.98
CA GLY A 966 -38.59 42.89 1.29
C GLY A 966 -37.21 43.42 0.93
N GLY A 967 -37.05 43.89 -0.30
CA GLY A 967 -35.84 44.63 -0.66
C GLY A 967 -35.56 45.72 0.37
N GLY A 968 -34.28 46.11 0.48
CA GLY A 968 -33.97 47.46 0.93
C GLY A 968 -34.92 48.43 0.22
N GLY A 969 -35.39 49.47 0.92
CA GLY A 969 -36.48 50.35 0.46
C GLY A 969 -36.23 51.12 -0.84
N GLY A 970 -35.18 50.76 -1.58
CA GLY A 970 -34.89 51.07 -2.95
C GLY A 970 -36.08 50.69 -3.82
N THR A 971 -36.84 51.71 -4.18
CA THR A 971 -37.60 51.69 -5.42
C THR A 971 -36.69 51.23 -6.55
N GLU A 972 -37.04 50.09 -7.16
CA GLU A 972 -36.52 49.60 -8.44
C GLU A 972 -36.00 50.75 -9.31
N PRO A 973 -34.67 50.88 -9.52
CA PRO A 973 -34.07 52.10 -10.05
C PRO A 973 -34.74 52.55 -11.35
N SER A 974 -35.35 53.73 -11.32
CA SER A 974 -36.06 54.34 -12.45
C SER A 974 -35.66 55.79 -12.54
N LEU A 975 -35.31 56.28 -13.73
CA LEU A 975 -34.81 57.66 -13.86
C LEU A 975 -35.89 58.66 -13.40
N PRO A 976 -35.58 59.58 -12.46
CA PRO A 976 -34.25 59.90 -11.94
C PRO A 976 -33.71 58.96 -10.85
N LEU A 977 -32.45 58.53 -10.97
CA LEU A 977 -31.71 57.84 -9.91
C LEU A 977 -31.07 58.86 -8.99
N GLY A 978 -31.27 58.69 -7.68
CA GLY A 978 -30.78 59.61 -6.65
C GLY A 978 -30.21 58.92 -5.42
N PHE A 979 -30.13 57.58 -5.41
CA PHE A 979 -29.51 56.73 -4.38
C PHE A 979 -30.07 56.82 -2.95
N GLU A 980 -30.92 57.81 -2.64
CA GLU A 980 -31.56 58.08 -1.34
C GLU A 980 -32.25 56.85 -0.74
N ASN A 981 -32.84 56.00 -1.58
CA ASN A 981 -33.64 54.87 -1.14
C ASN A 981 -32.85 53.56 -0.99
N GLY A 982 -31.59 53.49 -1.41
CA GLY A 982 -30.85 52.22 -1.50
C GLY A 982 -31.09 51.50 -2.84
N GLU A 983 -31.01 52.25 -3.94
CA GLU A 983 -31.10 51.71 -5.31
C GLU A 983 -29.85 50.86 -5.62
N THR A 984 -30.01 49.56 -5.84
CA THR A 984 -28.90 48.66 -6.19
C THR A 984 -29.22 47.82 -7.44
N LEU A 985 -28.45 48.07 -8.50
CA LEU A 985 -28.34 47.24 -9.71
C LEU A 985 -27.19 47.82 -10.54
N ILE A 986 -25.97 47.45 -10.14
CA ILE A 986 -24.73 47.98 -10.70
C ILE A 986 -23.77 46.80 -10.95
N ALA A 987 -23.37 46.63 -12.20
CA ALA A 987 -22.25 45.75 -12.57
C ALA A 987 -20.97 46.59 -12.76
N PHE A 988 -19.82 46.02 -12.42
CA PHE A 988 -18.53 46.69 -12.45
C PHE A 988 -17.65 46.18 -13.59
N ASP A 989 -17.09 47.09 -14.38
CA ASP A 989 -16.10 46.77 -15.41
C ASP A 989 -14.75 47.41 -15.07
N GLY A 990 -13.66 46.72 -15.43
CA GLY A 990 -12.29 47.22 -15.30
C GLY A 990 -11.71 47.30 -13.89
N GLY A 991 -12.26 46.62 -12.88
CA GLY A 991 -11.65 46.52 -11.54
C GLY A 991 -11.72 47.81 -10.70
N ALA A 992 -12.87 48.49 -10.73
CA ALA A 992 -13.23 49.56 -9.79
C ALA A 992 -14.57 49.21 -9.13
N PHE A 993 -14.80 49.66 -7.91
CA PHE A 993 -15.98 49.30 -7.13
C PHE A 993 -16.83 50.54 -6.81
N ALA A 994 -18.15 50.40 -6.82
CA ALA A 994 -19.06 51.43 -6.33
C ALA A 994 -19.92 50.93 -5.18
N THR A 995 -20.25 51.83 -4.25
CA THR A 995 -21.07 51.56 -3.07
C THR A 995 -21.91 52.79 -2.74
N ASN A 996 -23.11 52.57 -2.24
CA ASN A 996 -24.00 53.65 -1.82
C ASN A 996 -23.62 54.10 -0.41
N VAL A 997 -23.23 55.38 -0.25
CA VAL A 997 -22.72 55.93 1.01
C VAL A 997 -23.43 57.22 1.38
N SER A 998 -23.40 57.58 2.66
CA SER A 998 -23.85 58.91 3.08
C SER A 998 -23.02 60.01 2.41
N ASN A 999 -23.70 61.03 1.87
CA ASN A 999 -23.11 62.12 1.11
C ASN A 999 -22.00 62.84 1.92
N PRO A 1000 -20.73 62.77 1.50
CA PRO A 1000 -19.62 63.34 2.26
C PRO A 1000 -19.50 64.87 2.08
N ASP A 1001 -20.12 65.45 1.05
CA ASP A 1001 -20.12 66.89 0.80
C ASP A 1001 -21.52 67.41 0.46
N SER A 1002 -22.20 67.97 1.45
CA SER A 1002 -23.53 68.58 1.30
C SER A 1002 -23.53 69.95 0.59
N ASN A 1003 -22.36 70.46 0.15
CA ASN A 1003 -22.26 71.74 -0.54
C ASN A 1003 -22.45 71.57 -2.05
N GLY A 1004 -23.63 71.96 -2.54
CA GLY A 1004 -23.98 71.85 -3.98
C GLY A 1004 -24.78 70.59 -4.33
N ASN A 1005 -24.74 69.58 -3.47
CA ASN A 1005 -25.67 68.46 -3.50
C ASN A 1005 -26.28 68.21 -2.12
N THR A 1006 -27.61 68.09 -2.03
CA THR A 1006 -28.34 68.00 -0.74
C THR A 1006 -28.89 66.62 -0.44
N SER A 1007 -28.67 65.65 -1.31
CA SER A 1007 -29.00 64.23 -1.09
C SER A 1007 -28.31 63.70 0.16
N ALA A 1008 -28.98 62.84 0.91
CA ALA A 1008 -28.44 62.20 2.10
C ALA A 1008 -27.43 61.10 1.74
N ASN A 1009 -27.64 60.41 0.62
CA ASN A 1009 -26.85 59.29 0.11
C ASN A 1009 -26.42 59.57 -1.34
N VAL A 1010 -25.31 58.96 -1.76
CA VAL A 1010 -24.72 59.10 -3.09
C VAL A 1010 -23.96 57.83 -3.46
N LEU A 1011 -23.78 57.58 -4.76
CA LEU A 1011 -22.95 56.48 -5.22
C LEU A 1011 -21.47 56.88 -5.16
N GLN A 1012 -20.72 56.34 -4.20
CA GLN A 1012 -19.26 56.41 -4.19
C GLN A 1012 -18.71 55.43 -5.23
N PHE A 1013 -17.76 55.87 -6.07
CA PHE A 1013 -17.02 55.05 -7.02
C PHE A 1013 -15.52 55.16 -6.71
N ASN A 1014 -14.88 54.06 -6.31
CA ASN A 1014 -13.47 54.02 -6.00
C ASN A 1014 -12.66 53.41 -7.16
N LYS A 1015 -11.77 54.21 -7.75
CA LYS A 1015 -10.74 53.76 -8.69
C LYS A 1015 -9.46 53.53 -7.90
N VAL A 1016 -9.16 52.28 -7.60
CA VAL A 1016 -7.97 51.84 -6.85
C VAL A 1016 -6.74 51.76 -7.76
N VAL A 1017 -5.55 51.63 -7.17
CA VAL A 1017 -4.32 51.46 -7.95
C VAL A 1017 -4.38 50.15 -8.73
N GLY A 1018 -4.23 50.23 -10.06
CA GLY A 1018 -4.38 49.10 -10.98
C GLY A 1018 -5.78 48.96 -11.61
N SER A 1019 -6.78 49.73 -11.19
CA SER A 1019 -8.05 49.84 -11.93
C SER A 1019 -7.78 50.31 -13.37
N ALA A 1020 -8.44 49.69 -14.35
CA ALA A 1020 -8.26 50.04 -15.75
C ALA A 1020 -8.54 51.53 -16.05
N TRP A 1021 -7.87 52.09 -17.05
CA TRP A 1021 -8.19 53.46 -17.52
C TRP A 1021 -9.65 53.63 -17.99
N TYR A 1022 -10.33 52.52 -18.29
CA TYR A 1022 -11.74 52.44 -18.68
C TYR A 1022 -12.68 51.89 -17.60
N SER A 1023 -12.30 51.76 -16.32
CA SER A 1023 -13.23 51.23 -15.30
C SER A 1023 -14.45 52.12 -15.09
N GLY A 1024 -15.60 51.52 -14.80
CA GLY A 1024 -16.86 52.24 -14.61
C GLY A 1024 -18.00 51.41 -14.04
N VAL A 1025 -19.16 52.06 -14.03
CA VAL A 1025 -20.42 51.64 -13.41
C VAL A 1025 -21.43 51.33 -14.51
N VAL A 1026 -21.92 50.09 -14.60
CA VAL A 1026 -22.88 49.63 -15.61
C VAL A 1026 -24.24 49.39 -14.96
N PHE A 1027 -25.30 49.97 -15.53
CA PHE A 1027 -26.69 49.74 -15.15
C PHE A 1027 -27.36 48.86 -16.22
N ASP A 1028 -27.83 47.67 -15.82
CA ASP A 1028 -28.34 46.64 -16.74
C ASP A 1028 -29.86 46.40 -16.54
N GLU A 1029 -30.61 46.52 -17.63
CA GLU A 1029 -32.05 46.32 -17.72
C GLU A 1029 -32.45 44.91 -18.17
N THR A 1030 -31.49 44.06 -18.58
CA THR A 1030 -31.81 42.67 -18.98
C THR A 1030 -32.41 41.83 -17.84
N LEU A 1031 -32.25 42.30 -16.60
CA LEU A 1031 -32.82 41.75 -15.37
C LEU A 1031 -34.20 42.35 -14.99
N ARG A 1032 -34.78 43.25 -15.81
CA ARG A 1032 -35.96 44.07 -15.44
C ARG A 1032 -37.23 43.75 -16.23
N THR A 1033 -38.38 44.07 -15.62
CA THR A 1033 -39.70 44.03 -16.28
C THR A 1033 -40.15 45.39 -16.85
N THR A 1034 -39.46 46.48 -16.52
CA THR A 1034 -39.67 47.82 -17.08
C THR A 1034 -38.33 48.46 -17.47
N PRO A 1035 -38.20 49.05 -18.67
CA PRO A 1035 -36.97 49.74 -19.09
C PRO A 1035 -36.62 50.90 -18.16
N ILE A 1036 -35.34 51.13 -17.89
CA ILE A 1036 -34.85 52.32 -17.19
C ILE A 1036 -34.76 53.49 -18.19
N ILE A 1037 -34.33 53.21 -19.41
CA ILE A 1037 -34.20 54.14 -20.53
C ILE A 1037 -35.47 54.11 -21.39
N ASP A 1038 -36.19 55.24 -21.45
CA ASP A 1038 -37.26 55.44 -22.46
C ASP A 1038 -36.89 56.56 -23.43
N LEU A 1039 -36.23 56.20 -24.55
CA LEU A 1039 -35.82 57.17 -25.59
C LEU A 1039 -37.00 57.85 -26.31
N ALA A 1040 -38.26 57.44 -26.07
CA ALA A 1040 -39.43 58.18 -26.53
C ALA A 1040 -39.82 59.33 -25.59
N ASN A 1041 -39.38 59.29 -24.32
CA ASN A 1041 -39.62 60.35 -23.33
C ASN A 1041 -38.46 61.35 -23.20
N GLY A 1042 -37.23 60.98 -23.56
CA GLY A 1042 -36.06 61.88 -23.52
C GLY A 1042 -34.80 61.30 -24.16
N THR A 1043 -33.93 62.15 -24.70
CA THR A 1043 -32.65 61.76 -25.32
C THR A 1043 -31.44 62.48 -24.73
N VAL A 1044 -31.66 63.24 -23.65
CA VAL A 1044 -30.60 63.94 -22.90
C VAL A 1044 -30.55 63.37 -21.50
N PHE A 1045 -29.36 63.17 -20.95
CA PHE A 1045 -29.15 62.72 -19.58
C PHE A 1045 -28.34 63.76 -18.81
N THR A 1046 -28.66 63.98 -17.55
CA THR A 1046 -27.83 64.78 -16.64
C THR A 1046 -27.38 63.94 -15.46
N ILE A 1047 -26.17 64.23 -14.95
CA ILE A 1047 -25.56 63.57 -13.79
C ILE A 1047 -24.95 64.65 -12.91
N LYS A 1048 -25.13 64.59 -11.58
CA LYS A 1048 -24.22 65.25 -10.64
C LYS A 1048 -23.01 64.36 -10.37
N ILE A 1049 -21.81 64.93 -10.46
CA ILE A 1049 -20.58 64.27 -10.06
C ILE A 1049 -19.75 65.18 -9.15
N TRP A 1050 -19.20 64.61 -8.08
CA TRP A 1050 -18.12 65.20 -7.30
C TRP A 1050 -16.83 64.46 -7.62
N SER A 1051 -15.75 65.22 -7.81
CA SER A 1051 -14.44 64.68 -8.18
C SER A 1051 -13.33 65.42 -7.44
N PRO A 1052 -12.30 64.72 -6.91
CA PRO A 1052 -11.11 65.36 -6.33
C PRO A 1052 -10.25 66.06 -7.40
N ASN A 1053 -10.47 65.75 -8.68
CA ASN A 1053 -9.69 66.20 -9.84
C ASN A 1053 -10.54 67.00 -10.83
N ALA A 1054 -9.97 68.06 -11.41
CA ALA A 1054 -10.58 68.86 -12.48
C ALA A 1054 -9.88 68.58 -13.82
N GLY A 1055 -10.61 68.70 -14.92
CA GLY A 1055 -10.12 68.38 -16.25
C GLY A 1055 -10.19 66.89 -16.60
N ILE A 1056 -10.81 66.06 -15.76
CA ILE A 1056 -11.09 64.66 -16.05
C ILE A 1056 -12.31 64.54 -16.98
N ASP A 1057 -12.28 63.58 -17.90
CA ASP A 1057 -13.43 63.27 -18.76
C ASP A 1057 -14.29 62.16 -18.12
N VAL A 1058 -15.60 62.35 -18.16
CA VAL A 1058 -16.61 61.35 -17.80
C VAL A 1058 -17.27 60.88 -19.09
N ARG A 1059 -17.28 59.57 -19.32
CA ARG A 1059 -17.94 58.94 -20.46
C ARG A 1059 -19.30 58.38 -20.02
N PHE A 1060 -20.36 58.72 -20.74
CA PHE A 1060 -21.66 58.05 -20.66
C PHE A 1060 -21.87 57.25 -21.93
N GLN A 1061 -22.27 55.98 -21.81
CA GLN A 1061 -22.51 55.08 -22.94
C GLN A 1061 -23.91 54.45 -22.86
N LEU A 1062 -24.61 54.33 -23.99
CA LEU A 1062 -25.82 53.52 -24.17
C LEU A 1062 -25.44 52.25 -24.95
N GLU A 1063 -25.78 51.06 -24.46
CA GLU A 1063 -25.30 49.80 -25.05
C GLU A 1063 -26.18 48.56 -24.80
N GLY A 1064 -25.71 47.38 -25.21
CA GLY A 1064 -26.38 46.07 -25.03
C GLY A 1064 -27.53 45.76 -26.00
N GLY A 1065 -27.97 46.73 -26.80
CA GLY A 1065 -29.15 46.61 -27.66
C GLY A 1065 -28.87 46.06 -29.06
N ALA A 1066 -29.95 45.91 -29.85
CA ALA A 1066 -29.85 45.62 -31.29
C ALA A 1066 -29.39 46.83 -32.12
N ALA A 1067 -29.40 48.03 -31.52
CA ALA A 1067 -28.86 49.26 -32.09
C ALA A 1067 -27.37 49.43 -31.69
N PRO A 1068 -26.54 50.14 -32.50
CA PRO A 1068 -25.13 50.36 -32.17
C PRO A 1068 -24.97 51.10 -30.84
N ALA A 1069 -23.93 50.76 -30.07
CA ALA A 1069 -23.61 51.53 -28.86
C ALA A 1069 -23.24 52.98 -29.22
N TYR A 1070 -23.68 53.93 -28.40
CA TYR A 1070 -23.35 55.35 -28.53
C TYR A 1070 -22.75 55.88 -27.23
N GLU A 1071 -21.88 56.86 -27.35
CA GLU A 1071 -21.16 57.46 -26.23
C GLU A 1071 -21.10 58.99 -26.36
N VAL A 1072 -21.11 59.65 -25.21
CA VAL A 1072 -20.92 61.09 -25.06
C VAL A 1072 -19.96 61.33 -23.89
N PHE A 1073 -19.06 62.30 -24.07
CA PHE A 1073 -18.04 62.68 -23.09
C PHE A 1073 -18.34 64.07 -22.54
N GLN A 1074 -18.11 64.26 -21.24
CA GLN A 1074 -18.15 65.58 -20.60
C GLN A 1074 -17.02 65.74 -19.59
N THR A 1075 -16.35 66.88 -19.62
CA THR A 1075 -15.21 67.18 -18.74
C THR A 1075 -15.67 67.82 -17.43
N VAL A 1076 -15.19 67.33 -16.29
CA VAL A 1076 -15.42 67.95 -14.98
C VAL A 1076 -14.61 69.24 -14.87
N ALA A 1077 -15.28 70.39 -14.83
CA ALA A 1077 -14.62 71.70 -14.93
C ALA A 1077 -13.87 72.14 -13.65
N THR A 1078 -14.28 71.64 -12.48
CA THR A 1078 -13.80 72.07 -11.16
C THR A 1078 -13.69 70.89 -10.20
N ALA A 1079 -12.77 70.98 -9.24
CA ALA A 1079 -12.40 69.90 -8.33
C ALA A 1079 -12.90 70.17 -6.91
N ASN A 1080 -13.22 69.11 -6.18
CA ASN A 1080 -13.70 69.11 -4.79
C ASN A 1080 -15.00 69.91 -4.59
N GLU A 1081 -15.88 69.89 -5.60
CA GLU A 1081 -17.25 70.40 -5.54
C GLU A 1081 -18.15 69.58 -6.48
N TRP A 1082 -19.47 69.63 -6.26
CA TRP A 1082 -20.45 68.97 -7.10
C TRP A 1082 -20.71 69.75 -8.41
N VAL A 1083 -20.60 69.05 -9.54
CA VAL A 1083 -20.82 69.59 -10.90
C VAL A 1083 -21.90 68.77 -11.60
N THR A 1084 -22.87 69.44 -12.25
CA THR A 1084 -23.84 68.76 -13.14
C THR A 1084 -23.30 68.70 -14.56
N LEU A 1085 -23.13 67.47 -15.08
CA LEU A 1085 -22.79 67.19 -16.48
C LEU A 1085 -24.07 66.90 -17.29
N THR A 1086 -24.00 67.09 -18.62
CA THR A 1086 -25.15 66.88 -19.53
C THR A 1086 -24.71 66.12 -20.79
N PHE A 1087 -25.29 64.95 -21.02
CA PHE A 1087 -24.96 64.03 -22.10
C PHE A 1087 -26.12 64.01 -23.11
N ASP A 1088 -25.92 64.55 -24.31
CA ASP A 1088 -26.96 64.72 -25.33
C ASP A 1088 -26.79 63.70 -26.46
N PHE A 1089 -27.66 62.69 -26.50
CA PHE A 1089 -27.69 61.64 -27.52
C PHE A 1089 -28.62 61.96 -28.70
N THR A 1090 -29.25 63.14 -28.74
CA THR A 1090 -30.34 63.48 -29.68
C THR A 1090 -29.95 63.37 -31.17
N SER A 1091 -28.65 63.51 -31.51
CA SER A 1091 -28.15 63.31 -32.88
C SER A 1091 -27.62 61.91 -33.17
N GLN A 1092 -27.59 61.02 -32.17
CA GLN A 1092 -27.02 59.68 -32.22
C GLN A 1092 -28.10 58.60 -32.23
N VAL A 1093 -29.13 58.71 -31.37
CA VAL A 1093 -30.21 57.71 -31.23
C VAL A 1093 -31.53 58.14 -31.87
N ASN A 1094 -32.37 57.17 -32.21
CA ASN A 1094 -33.78 57.37 -32.56
C ASN A 1094 -34.67 57.06 -31.35
N ALA A 1095 -35.83 57.72 -31.26
CA ALA A 1095 -36.85 57.47 -30.23
C ALA A 1095 -37.51 56.06 -30.27
N THR A 1096 -37.07 55.19 -31.18
CA THR A 1096 -37.49 53.78 -31.30
C THR A 1096 -36.36 52.79 -31.00
N ASP A 1097 -35.15 53.28 -30.76
CA ASP A 1097 -34.01 52.43 -30.45
C ASP A 1097 -34.12 51.97 -28.99
N THR A 1098 -33.74 50.72 -28.73
CA THR A 1098 -33.84 50.11 -27.39
C THR A 1098 -32.46 49.70 -26.91
N TYR A 1099 -32.02 50.30 -25.81
CA TYR A 1099 -30.78 49.98 -25.12
C TYR A 1099 -31.13 49.38 -23.77
N PRO A 1100 -30.85 48.10 -23.52
CA PRO A 1100 -31.06 47.50 -22.23
C PRO A 1100 -29.97 47.88 -21.23
N ARG A 1101 -28.98 48.73 -21.55
CA ARG A 1101 -27.89 49.11 -20.63
C ARG A 1101 -27.41 50.54 -20.84
N PHE A 1102 -26.97 51.18 -19.75
CA PHE A 1102 -26.08 52.34 -19.82
C PHE A 1102 -24.92 52.24 -18.84
N SER A 1103 -23.81 52.89 -19.18
CA SER A 1103 -22.55 52.78 -18.46
C SER A 1103 -21.91 54.15 -18.26
N ILE A 1104 -21.41 54.43 -17.05
CA ILE A 1104 -20.77 55.68 -16.67
C ILE A 1104 -19.33 55.39 -16.23
N PHE A 1105 -18.37 56.06 -16.87
CA PHE A 1105 -16.94 55.90 -16.59
C PHE A 1105 -16.36 57.25 -16.16
N PRO A 1106 -16.25 57.53 -14.85
CA PRO A 1106 -15.50 58.68 -14.33
C PRO A 1106 -14.01 58.53 -14.64
N ASP A 1107 -13.34 59.65 -14.94
CA ASP A 1107 -11.89 59.70 -15.16
C ASP A 1107 -11.41 58.73 -16.26
N PHE A 1108 -12.07 58.83 -17.42
CA PHE A 1108 -11.83 57.98 -18.59
C PHE A 1108 -10.76 58.62 -19.49
N ASP A 1109 -9.56 58.02 -19.55
CA ASP A 1109 -8.45 58.52 -20.37
C ASP A 1109 -8.06 57.57 -21.52
N ALA A 1110 -8.86 57.59 -22.59
CA ALA A 1110 -8.53 56.90 -23.84
C ALA A 1110 -7.31 57.48 -24.58
N SER A 1111 -6.76 58.61 -24.15
CA SER A 1111 -5.63 59.28 -24.80
C SER A 1111 -4.27 58.78 -24.31
N ASN A 1112 -4.20 58.36 -23.05
CA ASN A 1112 -3.00 57.88 -22.39
C ASN A 1112 -3.04 56.36 -22.14
N GLN A 1113 -4.22 55.77 -21.94
CA GLN A 1113 -4.42 54.32 -21.71
C GLN A 1113 -3.53 53.73 -20.60
N VAL A 1114 -3.28 54.53 -19.55
CA VAL A 1114 -2.51 54.11 -18.37
C VAL A 1114 -3.49 53.83 -17.24
N ASP A 1115 -3.46 52.62 -16.72
CA ASP A 1115 -4.27 52.20 -15.57
C ASP A 1115 -3.95 53.06 -14.33
N VAL A 1116 -4.90 53.12 -13.40
CA VAL A 1116 -4.90 54.07 -12.29
C VAL A 1116 -3.64 53.90 -11.44
N THR A 1117 -2.83 54.96 -11.34
CA THR A 1117 -1.55 54.96 -10.60
C THR A 1117 -1.65 55.58 -9.20
N VAL A 1118 -2.78 56.21 -8.88
CA VAL A 1118 -3.08 56.81 -7.58
C VAL A 1118 -4.57 56.62 -7.33
N GLU A 1119 -4.93 56.03 -6.19
CA GLU A 1119 -6.33 55.82 -5.80
C GLU A 1119 -7.11 57.14 -5.81
N SER A 1120 -8.31 57.12 -6.40
CA SER A 1120 -9.18 58.29 -6.53
C SER A 1120 -10.65 57.91 -6.34
N ILE A 1121 -11.31 58.60 -5.43
CA ILE A 1121 -12.71 58.39 -5.08
C ILE A 1121 -13.57 59.47 -5.73
N TYR A 1122 -14.59 59.06 -6.46
CA TYR A 1122 -15.58 59.89 -7.13
C TYR A 1122 -16.95 59.68 -6.50
N TYR A 1123 -17.85 60.66 -6.57
CA TYR A 1123 -19.25 60.48 -6.13
C TYR A 1123 -20.22 60.87 -7.24
N ILE A 1124 -21.22 60.04 -7.48
CA ILE A 1124 -22.23 60.20 -8.54
C ILE A 1124 -23.61 60.28 -7.89
N ASP A 1125 -24.45 61.18 -8.39
CA ASP A 1125 -25.83 61.36 -7.94
C ASP A 1125 -26.71 62.03 -9.03
N ASP A 1126 -28.03 62.12 -8.82
CA ASP A 1126 -29.01 62.76 -9.69
C ASP A 1126 -28.81 62.40 -11.18
N ILE A 1127 -28.91 61.11 -11.51
CA ILE A 1127 -28.92 60.64 -12.90
C ILE A 1127 -30.34 60.82 -13.45
N ILE A 1128 -30.56 61.76 -14.36
CA ILE A 1128 -31.91 62.18 -14.83
C ILE A 1128 -31.98 62.14 -16.35
N GLN A 1129 -33.02 61.49 -16.91
CA GLN A 1129 -33.39 61.58 -18.34
C GLN A 1129 -34.29 62.81 -18.60
N GLN A 1130 -34.07 63.50 -19.72
CA GLN A 1130 -34.73 64.75 -20.12
C GLN A 1130 -35.16 64.76 -21.61
#